data_AF-A0AAN7U1X2-F1
#
_entry.id   AF-A0AAN7U1X2-F1
#
_cell.length_a   1.000
_cell.length_b   1.000
_cell.length_c   1.000
_cell.angle_alpha   90.00
_cell.angle_beta   90.00
_cell.angle_gamma   90.00
#
_symmetry.space_group_name_H-M   'P 1'
#
loop_
_entity.id
_entity.type
_entity.pdbx_description
1 polymer ?
#
loop_
_entity_poly.entity_id
_entity_poly.type
_entity_poly.pdbx_seq_one_letter_code
_entity_poly.pdbx_strand_id
1 'polypeptide(L)'
;MIKFNKQLKIINKYNNNSSIYCSLNNKNILVKNNNIHSNSKLLLPIQKGLNNINKNDGYLNNYKNNKLLFEKQRLFYSTHTKEEIGDNKKKTVLDIVKKYKDGIPISMVTAYDFTSSKMVDKAGMDMILVGDSLGMVINGESGTTSVTMEQMIYHCKSVMRGSKKSFVVGDMPFGSFETSTKDAVSNAIRLIKEGGVDAIKIEGGKKQFQNIKAICDTGILVVGHIGLTPQTSTSLGGFKLQGKTEQEALSLLEDAKCLQEAGCFAIVLEMVPHATALAITKSLSIPTIGIGAGNGTSGQVLVYHDLLGLYSDFVPKFCKQYATLSENIDQSLKNYKNEVESREFPSPIHSFSMKESELSPFLDKIINDINNIDNTSSQPLFDKSLILSSNKNISNQNKALKQQLQTPVPTPTPTPTPTPTTTTMETEKLQTPIKNQEKDKAISKKLINDEIKKNILPNKTTLNSAKKPKIVVIGAGAMGSLFSAKLASKGIADVWIVSAWKEHVDCINKNGLKLFNPQGKEENIKGIKATLDGMEVLKDGIPPDLALVLVKSNSTKQAALTAATLVGGNPNAAVLTLQNGIGNREEIENIINVDKGLKNHVWQGVTSNGAIVVSPGLVKQTGVGSTFLSSPYLLNQQQLLSNLPPPSTHEERVALQAFSDILNESGISSDISNDLEGLVWNKVVANAAINPLSAVLGVSNGQLLENEYSKNLMKKIIIEALGVCKAKGITLPYGEDSDEAFKYVADIVYKTSTNYSSMLQDILRGQPTEVDSINGVIVKEGEKFDINVSHNKMIMEMVLSRTKTNQPLKLYG
;
A
#
# COMPACT_ATOMS: atom_id res chain seq x y z
N MET A 1 14.51 -54.38 6.32
CA MET A 1 14.84 -54.12 4.91
C MET A 1 14.79 -55.41 4.07
N ILE A 2 13.67 -56.15 4.10
CA ILE A 2 13.23 -57.15 3.12
C ILE A 2 11.69 -57.07 3.16
N LYS A 3 11.03 -57.00 1.99
CA LYS A 3 9.57 -56.84 1.73
C LYS A 3 8.96 -55.43 1.80
N PHE A 4 9.43 -54.51 0.96
CA PHE A 4 8.53 -53.54 0.30
C PHE A 4 9.14 -53.08 -1.04
N ASN A 5 9.32 -54.02 -1.98
CA ASN A 5 9.99 -53.75 -3.25
C ASN A 5 9.47 -54.65 -4.39
N LYS A 6 8.19 -54.50 -4.75
CA LYS A 6 7.66 -55.05 -6.02
C LYS A 6 6.36 -54.36 -6.41
N GLN A 7 6.46 -53.16 -6.98
CA GLN A 7 5.61 -52.65 -8.08
C GLN A 7 5.92 -51.17 -8.39
N LEU A 8 7.19 -50.87 -8.63
CA LEU A 8 7.60 -49.67 -9.35
C LEU A 8 8.72 -50.06 -10.31
N LYS A 9 8.33 -50.29 -11.57
CA LYS A 9 9.03 -49.91 -12.81
C LYS A 9 8.63 -50.85 -13.95
N ILE A 10 7.95 -50.25 -14.94
CA ILE A 10 8.00 -50.48 -16.40
C ILE A 10 6.76 -49.74 -16.96
N ILE A 11 6.78 -48.77 -17.88
CA ILE A 11 7.79 -48.15 -18.74
C ILE A 11 7.18 -46.80 -19.21
N ASN A 12 8.01 -45.75 -19.26
CA ASN A 12 7.82 -44.58 -20.12
C ASN A 12 7.94 -45.00 -21.59
N LYS A 13 6.88 -44.91 -22.40
CA LYS A 13 6.98 -44.71 -23.85
C LYS A 13 5.60 -44.39 -24.43
N TYR A 14 5.34 -43.13 -24.74
CA TYR A 14 4.97 -42.64 -26.08
C TYR A 14 4.55 -41.17 -25.98
N ASN A 15 5.41 -40.33 -26.54
CA ASN A 15 5.19 -38.94 -26.87
C ASN A 15 4.23 -38.80 -28.07
N ASN A 16 3.65 -37.61 -28.17
CA ASN A 16 3.27 -36.85 -29.37
C ASN A 16 1.86 -37.01 -29.98
N ASN A 17 1.29 -35.81 -30.20
CA ASN A 17 0.38 -35.38 -31.25
C ASN A 17 -1.06 -35.92 -31.24
N SER A 18 -1.99 -35.08 -30.78
CA SER A 18 -3.04 -34.53 -31.65
C SER A 18 -4.00 -33.61 -30.88
N SER A 19 -4.05 -32.37 -31.33
CA SER A 19 -5.12 -31.40 -31.07
C SER A 19 -6.50 -31.95 -31.43
N ILE A 20 -7.46 -31.92 -30.51
CA ILE A 20 -8.88 -31.97 -30.84
C ILE A 20 -9.63 -30.94 -29.99
N TYR A 21 -10.09 -29.89 -30.68
CA TYR A 21 -11.18 -29.01 -30.27
C TYR A 21 -12.42 -29.82 -29.88
N CYS A 22 -13.08 -29.47 -28.78
CA CYS A 22 -14.48 -29.83 -28.61
C CYS A 22 -15.30 -28.60 -28.21
N SER A 23 -16.07 -28.14 -29.19
CA SER A 23 -17.14 -27.16 -29.07
C SER A 23 -18.21 -27.63 -28.09
N LEU A 24 -18.62 -26.74 -27.19
CA LEU A 24 -19.88 -26.86 -26.47
C LEU A 24 -21.03 -26.68 -27.47
N ASN A 25 -21.68 -27.80 -27.82
CA ASN A 25 -23.00 -27.77 -28.44
C ASN A 25 -23.98 -28.56 -27.57
N ASN A 26 -24.99 -27.83 -27.10
CA ASN A 26 -26.15 -28.31 -26.36
C ASN A 26 -26.78 -29.54 -27.02
N LYS A 27 -26.69 -30.72 -26.39
CA LYS A 27 -27.73 -31.77 -26.48
C LYS A 27 -27.83 -32.57 -25.19
N ASN A 28 -29.07 -32.71 -24.73
CA ASN A 28 -29.53 -33.48 -23.58
C ASN A 28 -28.85 -34.85 -23.45
N ILE A 29 -28.30 -35.14 -22.27
CA ILE A 29 -28.03 -36.52 -21.84
C ILE A 29 -28.83 -36.77 -20.56
N LEU A 30 -29.93 -37.50 -20.73
CA LEU A 30 -30.58 -38.30 -19.69
C LEU A 30 -29.59 -39.40 -19.27
N VAL A 31 -29.15 -39.39 -18.01
CA VAL A 31 -28.51 -40.56 -17.40
C VAL A 31 -29.42 -41.08 -16.28
N LYS A 32 -29.91 -42.30 -16.48
CA LYS A 32 -30.62 -43.13 -15.50
C LYS A 32 -29.70 -43.45 -14.32
N ASN A 33 -30.21 -43.23 -13.12
CA ASN A 33 -29.68 -43.84 -11.90
C ASN A 33 -29.78 -45.36 -11.98
N ASN A 34 -28.72 -46.07 -11.59
CA ASN A 34 -28.82 -47.36 -10.91
C ASN A 34 -27.60 -47.58 -10.01
N ASN A 35 -27.93 -48.07 -8.80
CA ASN A 35 -27.10 -48.74 -7.79
C ASN A 35 -26.40 -47.90 -6.71
N ILE A 36 -27.14 -47.79 -5.60
CA ILE A 36 -26.66 -47.56 -4.24
C ILE A 36 -26.37 -48.93 -3.59
N HIS A 37 -25.23 -49.03 -2.91
CA HIS A 37 -24.97 -49.84 -1.70
C HIS A 37 -23.64 -49.31 -1.12
N SER A 38 -23.37 -49.12 0.17
CA SER A 38 -24.11 -49.04 1.44
C SER A 38 -23.08 -48.68 2.52
N ASN A 39 -23.56 -48.11 3.64
CA ASN A 39 -22.91 -47.91 4.96
C ASN A 39 -22.13 -46.60 5.17
N SER A 40 -22.25 -45.83 6.27
CA SER A 40 -23.27 -45.57 7.31
C SER A 40 -22.65 -44.59 8.33
N LYS A 41 -23.49 -43.80 9.01
CA LYS A 41 -23.23 -42.91 10.20
C LYS A 41 -22.63 -41.53 9.82
N LEU A 42 -23.23 -40.37 10.12
CA LEU A 42 -24.07 -39.90 11.21
C LEU A 42 -25.09 -38.88 10.66
N LEU A 43 -26.36 -38.94 11.03
CA LEU A 43 -27.28 -37.78 11.06
C LEU A 43 -28.58 -38.14 11.79
N LEU A 44 -28.89 -37.42 12.86
CA LEU A 44 -30.19 -36.93 13.36
C LEU A 44 -29.98 -36.39 14.79
N PRO A 45 -30.79 -35.41 15.29
CA PRO A 45 -32.19 -35.22 14.93
C PRO A 45 -32.66 -33.77 14.69
N ILE A 46 -33.53 -33.56 13.69
CA ILE A 46 -34.83 -32.89 13.89
C ILE A 46 -35.84 -33.54 12.94
N GLN A 47 -36.71 -34.37 13.51
CA GLN A 47 -37.93 -34.86 12.88
C GLN A 47 -39.05 -34.60 13.88
N LYS A 48 -40.01 -33.73 13.53
CA LYS A 48 -41.37 -33.75 14.04
C LYS A 48 -42.24 -32.87 13.15
N GLY A 49 -43.23 -33.49 12.52
CA GLY A 49 -44.29 -32.80 11.80
C GLY A 49 -44.53 -33.37 10.41
N LEU A 50 -45.46 -34.32 10.34
CA LEU A 50 -46.41 -34.59 9.25
C LEU A 50 -46.36 -36.02 8.70
N ASN A 51 -46.93 -36.93 9.49
CA ASN A 51 -47.67 -38.06 8.95
C ASN A 51 -49.11 -37.59 8.66
N ASN A 52 -49.62 -38.00 7.50
CA ASN A 52 -50.98 -37.95 6.97
C ASN A 52 -51.16 -36.97 5.80
N ILE A 53 -51.09 -37.50 4.58
CA ILE A 53 -52.20 -37.49 3.61
C ILE A 53 -51.91 -38.53 2.52
N ASN A 54 -52.95 -39.31 2.24
CA ASN A 54 -53.02 -40.37 1.27
C ASN A 54 -53.04 -39.88 -0.18
N LYS A 55 -52.64 -40.84 -1.03
CA LYS A 55 -52.80 -41.03 -2.47
C LYS A 55 -53.93 -40.28 -3.20
N ASN A 56 -53.58 -39.95 -4.45
CA ASN A 56 -54.40 -39.73 -5.65
C ASN A 56 -55.15 -38.40 -5.76
N ASP A 57 -54.51 -37.43 -6.41
CA ASP A 57 -54.94 -36.87 -7.70
C ASP A 57 -53.91 -35.79 -8.11
N GLY A 58 -53.28 -35.91 -9.27
CA GLY A 58 -53.72 -35.14 -10.42
C GLY A 58 -52.62 -34.16 -10.84
N TYR A 59 -51.90 -34.55 -11.90
CA TYR A 59 -50.87 -33.79 -12.60
C TYR A 59 -51.37 -32.40 -13.04
N LEU A 60 -51.33 -31.36 -12.20
CA LEU A 60 -51.35 -29.96 -12.66
C LEU A 60 -50.94 -28.90 -11.62
N ASN A 61 -50.55 -29.28 -10.39
CA ASN A 61 -50.20 -28.32 -9.33
C ASN A 61 -48.70 -28.21 -8.98
N ASN A 62 -47.80 -28.95 -9.65
CA ASN A 62 -46.36 -28.94 -9.33
C ASN A 62 -45.54 -27.80 -9.96
N TYR A 63 -46.14 -26.94 -10.80
CA TYR A 63 -45.47 -25.74 -11.31
C TYR A 63 -45.61 -24.52 -10.38
N LYS A 64 -46.62 -24.48 -9.50
CA LYS A 64 -46.82 -23.36 -8.56
C LYS A 64 -46.08 -23.52 -7.23
N ASN A 65 -45.90 -24.76 -6.73
CA ASN A 65 -45.22 -24.99 -5.45
C ASN A 65 -43.67 -24.96 -5.54
N ASN A 66 -43.09 -25.27 -6.70
CA ASN A 66 -41.65 -25.08 -6.91
C ASN A 66 -41.25 -23.61 -7.06
N LYS A 67 -42.17 -22.73 -7.47
CA LYS A 67 -41.94 -21.28 -7.51
C LYS A 67 -41.86 -20.70 -6.09
N LEU A 68 -42.66 -21.22 -5.15
CA LEU A 68 -42.64 -20.78 -3.75
C LEU A 68 -41.40 -21.27 -2.97
N LEU A 69 -40.86 -22.44 -3.31
CA LEU A 69 -39.62 -22.95 -2.70
C LEU A 69 -38.37 -22.24 -3.25
N PHE A 70 -38.36 -21.88 -4.54
CA PHE A 70 -37.31 -21.06 -5.15
C PHE A 70 -37.38 -19.58 -4.71
N GLU A 71 -38.59 -19.02 -4.52
CA GLU A 71 -38.75 -17.67 -3.98
C GLU A 71 -38.34 -17.59 -2.49
N LYS A 72 -38.55 -18.65 -1.69
CA LYS A 72 -38.07 -18.71 -0.30
C LYS A 72 -36.56 -18.87 -0.17
N GLN A 73 -35.87 -19.55 -1.10
CA GLN A 73 -34.40 -19.56 -1.13
C GLN A 73 -33.81 -18.22 -1.58
N ARG A 74 -34.51 -17.44 -2.42
CA ARG A 74 -34.10 -16.07 -2.77
C ARG A 74 -34.23 -15.09 -1.60
N LEU A 75 -35.17 -15.30 -0.68
CA LEU A 75 -35.31 -14.46 0.51
C LEU A 75 -34.21 -14.68 1.57
N PHE A 76 -33.49 -15.81 1.56
CA PHE A 76 -32.37 -16.02 2.49
C PHE A 76 -31.09 -15.26 2.09
N TYR A 77 -31.02 -14.75 0.85
CA TYR A 77 -29.91 -13.90 0.36
C TYR A 77 -30.29 -12.42 0.18
N SER A 78 -31.51 -12.03 0.57
CA SER A 78 -31.98 -10.65 0.47
C SER A 78 -32.71 -10.24 1.74
N THR A 79 -31.93 -10.00 2.80
CA THR A 79 -32.37 -9.13 3.89
C THR A 79 -31.91 -7.72 3.58
N HIS A 80 -32.57 -7.06 2.63
CA HIS A 80 -32.76 -5.61 2.70
C HIS A 80 -34.28 -5.41 2.67
N THR A 81 -34.80 -5.11 3.86
CA THR A 81 -36.14 -4.58 4.05
C THR A 81 -36.35 -3.41 3.10
N LYS A 82 -37.52 -3.38 2.45
CA LYS A 82 -38.02 -2.22 1.70
C LYS A 82 -38.33 -1.10 2.70
N GLU A 83 -37.29 -0.46 3.22
CA GLU A 83 -37.34 0.91 3.72
C GLU A 83 -36.78 1.80 2.60
N GLU A 84 -37.34 2.99 2.43
CA GLU A 84 -37.10 3.93 1.32
C GLU A 84 -35.63 4.02 0.86
N ILE A 85 -35.24 3.21 -0.14
CA ILE A 85 -33.89 3.23 -0.73
C ILE A 85 -33.82 4.38 -1.72
N GLY A 86 -33.50 5.58 -1.22
CA GLY A 86 -33.02 6.68 -2.04
C GLY A 86 -31.58 6.44 -2.53
N ASP A 87 -31.41 6.31 -3.83
CA ASP A 87 -30.28 6.77 -4.67
C ASP A 87 -28.82 6.49 -4.22
N ASN A 88 -28.56 5.37 -3.54
CA ASN A 88 -27.21 4.99 -3.07
C ASN A 88 -26.59 3.79 -3.80
N LYS A 89 -27.15 3.38 -4.95
CA LYS A 89 -26.68 2.22 -5.72
C LYS A 89 -25.62 2.62 -6.75
N LYS A 90 -24.55 1.83 -6.87
CA LYS A 90 -23.55 1.98 -7.94
C LYS A 90 -24.19 1.76 -9.31
N LYS A 91 -23.98 2.72 -10.22
CA LYS A 91 -24.38 2.66 -11.62
C LYS A 91 -23.63 1.53 -12.31
N THR A 92 -24.34 0.81 -13.17
CA THR A 92 -23.84 -0.32 -13.95
C THR A 92 -23.89 0.01 -15.44
N VAL A 93 -23.26 -0.82 -16.28
CA VAL A 93 -23.38 -0.68 -17.74
C VAL A 93 -24.83 -0.69 -18.23
N LEU A 94 -25.72 -1.43 -17.55
CA LEU A 94 -27.14 -1.47 -17.88
C LEU A 94 -27.82 -0.13 -17.64
N ASP A 95 -27.43 0.60 -16.59
CA ASP A 95 -27.94 1.93 -16.30
C ASP A 95 -27.49 2.94 -17.37
N ILE A 96 -26.23 2.86 -17.81
CA ILE A 96 -25.69 3.70 -18.90
C ILE A 96 -26.41 3.43 -20.22
N VAL A 97 -26.54 2.15 -20.61
CA VAL A 97 -27.26 1.76 -21.83
C VAL A 97 -28.74 2.12 -21.76
N LYS A 98 -29.35 2.05 -20.56
CA LYS A 98 -30.73 2.48 -20.35
C LYS A 98 -30.87 4.00 -20.59
N LYS A 99 -30.00 4.84 -20.02
CA LYS A 99 -30.03 6.29 -20.27
C LYS A 99 -29.98 6.60 -21.76
N TYR A 100 -29.09 5.92 -22.49
CA TYR A 100 -29.00 6.06 -23.94
C TYR A 100 -30.32 5.69 -24.65
N LYS A 101 -30.91 4.54 -24.33
CA LYS A 101 -32.19 4.10 -24.92
C LYS A 101 -33.35 5.04 -24.59
N ASP A 102 -33.33 5.63 -23.39
CA ASP A 102 -34.32 6.60 -22.93
C ASP A 102 -34.06 8.02 -23.49
N GLY A 103 -33.00 8.22 -24.28
CA GLY A 103 -32.64 9.52 -24.85
C GLY A 103 -32.12 10.53 -23.82
N ILE A 104 -31.70 10.08 -22.64
CA ILE A 104 -31.18 10.92 -21.57
C ILE A 104 -29.65 11.04 -21.73
N PRO A 105 -29.09 12.25 -21.85
CA PRO A 105 -27.65 12.42 -22.01
C PRO A 105 -26.83 11.85 -20.84
N ILE A 106 -25.71 11.22 -21.17
CA ILE A 106 -24.76 10.64 -20.21
C ILE A 106 -23.73 11.70 -19.81
N SER A 107 -23.55 11.92 -18.51
CA SER A 107 -22.52 12.82 -17.97
C SER A 107 -21.27 12.05 -17.53
N MET A 108 -20.12 12.41 -18.11
CA MET A 108 -18.82 11.85 -17.76
C MET A 108 -17.84 12.97 -17.43
N VAL A 109 -17.03 12.81 -16.40
CA VAL A 109 -15.96 13.76 -16.05
C VAL A 109 -14.74 12.96 -15.62
N THR A 110 -13.53 13.46 -15.88
CA THR A 110 -12.34 12.78 -15.38
C THR A 110 -12.22 12.90 -13.85
N ALA A 111 -11.49 11.98 -13.21
CA ALA A 111 -11.00 12.14 -11.85
C ALA A 111 -9.74 11.29 -11.69
N TYR A 112 -8.84 11.69 -10.79
CA TYR A 112 -7.51 11.06 -10.69
C TYR A 112 -7.14 10.68 -9.25
N ASP A 113 -7.89 11.15 -8.26
CA ASP A 113 -7.61 10.89 -6.85
C ASP A 113 -8.89 10.68 -6.03
N PHE A 114 -8.70 10.31 -4.76
CA PHE A 114 -9.78 10.09 -3.81
C PHE A 114 -10.69 11.31 -3.61
N THR A 115 -10.13 12.51 -3.53
CA THR A 115 -10.88 13.73 -3.23
C THR A 115 -11.68 14.22 -4.44
N SER A 116 -11.05 14.29 -5.62
CA SER A 116 -11.72 14.63 -6.87
C SER A 116 -12.85 13.65 -7.18
N SER A 117 -12.59 12.34 -7.10
CA SER A 117 -13.62 11.32 -7.32
C SER A 117 -14.78 11.40 -6.34
N LYS A 118 -14.54 11.69 -5.06
CA LYS A 118 -15.60 11.88 -4.06
C LYS A 118 -16.48 13.09 -4.39
N MET A 119 -15.90 14.18 -4.89
CA MET A 119 -16.65 15.36 -5.32
C MET A 119 -17.48 15.08 -6.57
N VAL A 120 -16.88 14.43 -7.58
CA VAL A 120 -17.55 14.05 -8.83
C VAL A 120 -18.70 13.05 -8.56
N ASP A 121 -18.48 12.08 -7.69
CA ASP A 121 -19.49 11.09 -7.29
C ASP A 121 -20.65 11.74 -6.50
N LYS A 122 -20.33 12.67 -5.59
CA LYS A 122 -21.32 13.45 -4.84
C LYS A 122 -22.17 14.33 -5.76
N ALA A 123 -21.60 14.84 -6.85
CA ALA A 123 -22.32 15.61 -7.86
C ALA A 123 -23.27 14.74 -8.72
N GLY A 124 -23.20 13.42 -8.59
CA GLY A 124 -24.13 12.49 -9.25
C GLY A 124 -23.79 12.18 -10.70
N MET A 125 -22.53 12.36 -11.13
CA MET A 125 -22.10 12.03 -12.50
C MET A 125 -22.40 10.57 -12.85
N ASP A 126 -22.69 10.28 -14.13
CA ASP A 126 -22.96 8.91 -14.57
C ASP A 126 -21.69 8.08 -14.61
N MET A 127 -20.64 8.67 -15.18
CA MET A 127 -19.37 8.01 -15.40
C MET A 127 -18.20 8.86 -14.90
N ILE A 128 -17.19 8.19 -14.39
CA ILE A 128 -15.88 8.80 -14.07
C ILE A 128 -14.85 8.20 -15.00
N LEU A 129 -14.02 9.05 -15.63
CA LEU A 129 -12.87 8.61 -16.42
C LEU A 129 -11.58 8.81 -15.62
N VAL A 130 -10.87 7.74 -15.33
CA VAL A 130 -9.45 7.82 -14.94
C VAL A 130 -8.66 7.80 -16.23
N GLY A 131 -8.40 8.99 -16.77
CA GLY A 131 -7.79 9.15 -18.08
C GLY A 131 -6.27 9.31 -18.04
N ASP A 132 -5.59 8.89 -19.09
CA ASP A 132 -4.14 9.13 -19.28
C ASP A 132 -3.78 10.62 -19.41
N SER A 133 -4.77 11.50 -19.62
CA SER A 133 -4.69 12.95 -19.40
C SER A 133 -4.03 13.35 -18.06
N LEU A 134 -4.00 12.46 -17.06
CA LEU A 134 -3.21 12.63 -15.84
C LEU A 134 -1.74 12.96 -16.11
N GLY A 135 -1.14 12.46 -17.20
CA GLY A 135 0.23 12.80 -17.59
C GLY A 135 0.42 14.31 -17.66
N MET A 136 -0.55 15.02 -18.22
CA MET A 136 -0.50 16.47 -18.35
C MET A 136 -0.95 17.16 -17.05
N VAL A 137 -2.17 16.88 -16.59
CA VAL A 137 -2.80 17.69 -15.52
C VAL A 137 -2.39 17.30 -14.11
N ILE A 138 -1.79 16.12 -13.92
CA ILE A 138 -1.25 15.66 -12.63
C ILE A 138 0.27 15.64 -12.65
N ASN A 139 0.89 15.03 -13.67
CA ASN A 139 2.35 14.86 -13.71
C ASN A 139 3.10 16.05 -14.34
N GLY A 140 2.40 16.96 -15.02
CA GLY A 140 3.03 18.09 -15.71
C GLY A 140 3.80 17.71 -16.99
N GLU A 141 3.52 16.56 -17.56
CA GLU A 141 4.11 16.09 -18.82
C GLU A 141 3.53 16.86 -20.02
N SER A 142 4.27 16.89 -21.13
CA SER A 142 3.84 17.59 -22.35
C SER A 142 2.74 16.86 -23.15
N GLY A 143 2.43 15.61 -22.80
CA GLY A 143 1.44 14.76 -23.44
C GLY A 143 1.14 13.52 -22.60
N THR A 144 0.44 12.54 -23.18
CA THR A 144 0.00 11.33 -22.45
C THR A 144 0.85 10.09 -22.73
N THR A 145 1.79 10.16 -23.67
CA THR A 145 2.59 9.02 -24.14
C THR A 145 3.49 8.39 -23.07
N SER A 146 3.95 9.17 -22.08
CA SER A 146 4.82 8.70 -20.99
C SER A 146 4.08 8.02 -19.84
N VAL A 147 2.74 8.07 -19.82
CA VAL A 147 1.94 7.46 -18.77
C VAL A 147 2.05 5.94 -18.83
N THR A 148 2.30 5.33 -17.68
CA THR A 148 2.51 3.88 -17.52
C THR A 148 1.27 3.16 -16.98
N MET A 149 1.21 1.84 -17.15
CA MET A 149 0.17 0.99 -16.54
C MET A 149 0.12 1.16 -15.02
N GLU A 150 1.26 1.32 -14.38
CA GLU A 150 1.44 1.42 -12.94
C GLU A 150 0.86 2.75 -12.41
N GLN A 151 1.08 3.85 -13.13
CA GLN A 151 0.43 5.13 -12.85
C GLN A 151 -1.09 5.01 -13.03
N MET A 152 -1.56 4.42 -14.14
CA MET A 152 -3.00 4.22 -14.36
C MET A 152 -3.64 3.40 -13.25
N ILE A 153 -3.03 2.26 -12.85
CA ILE A 153 -3.52 1.42 -11.75
C ILE A 153 -3.55 2.20 -10.42
N TYR A 154 -2.52 3.00 -10.12
CA TYR A 154 -2.47 3.81 -8.90
C TYR A 154 -3.63 4.82 -8.83
N HIS A 155 -3.84 5.59 -9.91
CA HIS A 155 -4.92 6.57 -9.96
C HIS A 155 -6.30 5.90 -9.97
N CYS A 156 -6.46 4.77 -10.67
CA CYS A 156 -7.68 3.96 -10.63
C CYS A 156 -8.03 3.53 -9.21
N LYS A 157 -7.06 2.98 -8.46
CA LYS A 157 -7.27 2.61 -7.05
C LYS A 157 -7.69 3.80 -6.19
N SER A 158 -7.08 4.96 -6.40
CA SER A 158 -7.39 6.18 -5.66
C SER A 158 -8.84 6.63 -5.91
N VAL A 159 -9.27 6.63 -7.18
CA VAL A 159 -10.62 7.00 -7.61
C VAL A 159 -11.66 5.99 -7.12
N MET A 160 -11.37 4.70 -7.20
CA MET A 160 -12.27 3.63 -6.73
C MET A 160 -12.51 3.68 -5.21
N ARG A 161 -11.59 4.27 -4.43
CA ARG A 161 -11.83 4.53 -3.00
C ARG A 161 -12.85 5.66 -2.78
N GLY A 162 -12.83 6.69 -3.62
CA GLY A 162 -13.69 7.87 -3.47
C GLY A 162 -15.07 7.73 -4.13
N SER A 163 -15.16 7.06 -5.27
CA SER A 163 -16.41 6.82 -5.99
C SER A 163 -17.18 5.63 -5.43
N LYS A 164 -18.45 5.82 -5.06
CA LYS A 164 -19.35 4.76 -4.59
C LYS A 164 -20.55 4.57 -5.51
N LYS A 165 -20.93 5.57 -6.29
CA LYS A 165 -22.13 5.55 -7.13
C LYS A 165 -21.84 5.55 -8.63
N SER A 166 -20.81 6.25 -9.09
CA SER A 166 -20.54 6.46 -10.51
C SER A 166 -19.91 5.23 -11.15
N PHE A 167 -20.15 5.02 -12.45
CA PHE A 167 -19.51 3.96 -13.23
C PHE A 167 -18.10 4.39 -13.65
N VAL A 168 -17.07 3.69 -13.20
CA VAL A 168 -15.68 4.14 -13.35
C VAL A 168 -15.00 3.43 -14.52
N VAL A 169 -14.42 4.20 -15.43
CA VAL A 169 -13.68 3.74 -16.60
C VAL A 169 -12.21 4.10 -16.42
N GLY A 170 -11.30 3.15 -16.60
CA GLY A 170 -9.85 3.40 -16.57
C GLY A 170 -9.23 3.35 -17.97
N ASP A 171 -8.34 4.27 -18.29
CA ASP A 171 -7.62 4.26 -19.56
C ASP A 171 -6.52 3.21 -19.63
N MET A 172 -6.42 2.55 -20.78
CA MET A 172 -5.22 1.80 -21.17
C MET A 172 -4.22 2.81 -21.76
N PRO A 173 -3.04 2.98 -21.15
CA PRO A 173 -2.06 3.96 -21.60
C PRO A 173 -1.34 3.50 -22.87
N PHE A 174 -0.68 4.43 -23.55
CA PHE A 174 0.11 4.14 -24.75
C PHE A 174 1.14 3.02 -24.51
N GLY A 175 1.29 2.14 -25.50
CA GLY A 175 2.21 1.00 -25.45
C GLY A 175 1.71 -0.20 -24.64
N SER A 176 0.53 -0.11 -24.01
CA SER A 176 -0.03 -1.20 -23.20
C SER A 176 -0.91 -2.18 -24.00
N PHE A 177 -1.32 -1.84 -25.22
CA PHE A 177 -2.23 -2.67 -26.03
C PHE A 177 -1.83 -2.82 -27.50
N GLU A 178 -0.89 -2.02 -27.98
CA GLU A 178 -0.48 -1.97 -29.39
C GLU A 178 0.56 -3.05 -29.72
N THR A 179 1.28 -3.58 -28.73
CA THR A 179 2.40 -4.52 -28.92
C THR A 179 1.93 -5.90 -29.37
N SER A 180 0.91 -6.44 -28.71
CA SER A 180 0.29 -7.72 -29.05
C SER A 180 -1.08 -7.87 -28.40
N THR A 181 -1.95 -8.69 -28.99
CA THR A 181 -3.26 -9.04 -28.42
C THR A 181 -3.13 -9.66 -27.02
N LYS A 182 -2.07 -10.45 -26.79
CA LYS A 182 -1.81 -11.06 -25.50
C LYS A 182 -1.51 -10.00 -24.43
N ASP A 183 -0.67 -9.02 -24.76
CA ASP A 183 -0.32 -7.94 -23.83
C ASP A 183 -1.52 -7.03 -23.58
N ALA A 184 -2.29 -6.71 -24.63
CA ALA A 184 -3.53 -5.94 -24.51
C ALA A 184 -4.51 -6.58 -23.53
N VAL A 185 -4.77 -7.89 -23.68
CA VAL A 185 -5.64 -8.66 -22.76
C VAL A 185 -5.04 -8.73 -21.36
N SER A 186 -3.74 -9.00 -21.24
CA SER A 186 -3.07 -9.08 -19.94
C SER A 186 -3.15 -7.75 -19.17
N ASN A 187 -2.85 -6.63 -19.83
CA ASN A 187 -2.89 -5.30 -19.24
C ASN A 187 -4.33 -4.85 -18.93
N ALA A 188 -5.31 -5.18 -19.77
CA ALA A 188 -6.72 -4.95 -19.49
C ALA A 188 -7.18 -5.70 -18.22
N ILE A 189 -6.78 -6.97 -18.08
CA ILE A 189 -7.04 -7.76 -16.88
C ILE A 189 -6.38 -7.13 -15.65
N ARG A 190 -5.15 -6.62 -15.77
CA ARG A 190 -4.47 -5.90 -14.68
C ARG A 190 -5.22 -4.64 -14.28
N LEU A 191 -5.67 -3.82 -15.24
CA LEU A 191 -6.39 -2.58 -14.92
C LEU A 191 -7.71 -2.86 -14.21
N ILE A 192 -8.43 -3.91 -14.61
CA ILE A 192 -9.65 -4.36 -13.90
C ILE A 192 -9.32 -4.92 -12.51
N LYS A 193 -8.39 -5.89 -12.40
CA LYS A 193 -8.12 -6.59 -11.15
C LYS A 193 -7.39 -5.74 -10.12
N GLU A 194 -6.39 -4.99 -10.56
CA GLU A 194 -5.56 -4.17 -9.70
C GLU A 194 -6.18 -2.78 -9.54
N GLY A 195 -6.62 -2.15 -10.63
CA GLY A 195 -7.23 -0.81 -10.60
C GLY A 195 -8.66 -0.79 -10.03
N GLY A 196 -9.40 -1.89 -10.17
CA GLY A 196 -10.76 -2.05 -9.63
C GLY A 196 -11.85 -1.34 -10.43
N VAL A 197 -11.53 -0.81 -11.61
CA VAL A 197 -12.48 -0.07 -12.48
C VAL A 197 -13.56 -0.99 -13.06
N ASP A 198 -14.71 -0.41 -13.43
CA ASP A 198 -15.85 -1.16 -13.96
C ASP A 198 -15.71 -1.46 -15.46
N ALA A 199 -14.96 -0.63 -16.18
CA ALA A 199 -14.64 -0.78 -17.60
C ALA A 199 -13.28 -0.16 -17.91
N ILE A 200 -12.78 -0.41 -19.12
CA ILE A 200 -11.57 0.24 -19.64
C ILE A 200 -11.89 1.12 -20.86
N LYS A 201 -11.02 2.09 -21.16
CA LYS A 201 -11.03 2.83 -22.43
C LYS A 201 -9.75 2.53 -23.23
N ILE A 202 -9.91 2.36 -24.54
CA ILE A 202 -8.81 2.09 -25.50
C ILE A 202 -8.95 3.00 -26.71
N GLU A 203 -7.83 3.56 -27.15
CA GLU A 203 -7.74 4.40 -28.35
C GLU A 203 -7.47 3.59 -29.61
N GLY A 204 -8.14 3.96 -30.70
CA GLY A 204 -7.93 3.40 -32.03
C GLY A 204 -9.16 2.72 -32.60
N GLY A 205 -9.36 2.88 -33.91
CA GLY A 205 -10.43 2.25 -34.67
C GLY A 205 -10.05 0.87 -35.20
N LYS A 206 -10.19 0.67 -36.52
CA LYS A 206 -9.90 -0.60 -37.21
C LYS A 206 -8.57 -1.23 -36.86
N LYS A 207 -7.52 -0.41 -36.69
CA LYS A 207 -6.16 -0.89 -36.37
C LYS A 207 -6.10 -1.68 -35.06
N GLN A 208 -7.00 -1.40 -34.11
CA GLN A 208 -7.05 -2.05 -32.80
C GLN A 208 -8.19 -3.06 -32.67
N PHE A 209 -8.90 -3.36 -33.77
CA PHE A 209 -10.07 -4.23 -33.77
C PHE A 209 -9.80 -5.58 -33.10
N GLN A 210 -8.71 -6.27 -33.48
CA GLN A 210 -8.37 -7.58 -32.93
C GLN A 210 -8.11 -7.54 -31.42
N ASN A 211 -7.42 -6.50 -30.94
CA ASN A 211 -7.09 -6.32 -29.53
C ASN A 211 -8.35 -6.02 -28.71
N ILE A 212 -9.18 -5.10 -29.17
CA ILE A 212 -10.43 -4.72 -28.52
C ILE A 212 -11.41 -5.90 -28.49
N LYS A 213 -11.55 -6.62 -29.60
CA LYS A 213 -12.40 -7.81 -29.68
C LYS A 213 -11.96 -8.89 -28.70
N ALA A 214 -10.65 -9.18 -28.64
CA ALA A 214 -10.11 -10.15 -27.71
C ALA A 214 -10.34 -9.76 -26.24
N ILE A 215 -10.23 -8.47 -25.91
CA ILE A 215 -10.53 -7.97 -24.57
C ILE A 215 -12.02 -8.13 -24.25
N CYS A 216 -12.91 -7.71 -25.15
CA CYS A 216 -14.36 -7.85 -24.97
C CYS A 216 -14.76 -9.32 -24.79
N ASP A 217 -14.14 -10.24 -25.52
CA ASP A 217 -14.40 -11.69 -25.41
C ASP A 217 -14.01 -12.29 -24.05
N THR A 218 -13.16 -11.60 -23.27
CA THR A 218 -12.88 -11.99 -21.88
C THR A 218 -13.98 -11.56 -20.89
N GLY A 219 -14.96 -10.77 -21.34
CA GLY A 219 -16.03 -10.19 -20.52
C GLY A 219 -15.69 -8.82 -19.93
N ILE A 220 -14.56 -8.22 -20.29
CA ILE A 220 -14.21 -6.86 -19.89
C ILE A 220 -15.02 -5.86 -20.73
N LEU A 221 -15.66 -4.90 -20.07
CA LEU A 221 -16.38 -3.82 -20.73
C LEU A 221 -15.40 -2.78 -21.28
N VAL A 222 -15.57 -2.41 -22.55
CA VAL A 222 -14.68 -1.47 -23.24
C VAL A 222 -15.44 -0.26 -23.77
N VAL A 223 -14.89 0.92 -23.51
CA VAL A 223 -15.21 2.18 -24.19
C VAL A 223 -14.15 2.39 -25.27
N GLY A 224 -14.56 2.39 -26.55
CA GLY A 224 -13.64 2.73 -27.64
C GLY A 224 -13.38 4.23 -27.72
N HIS A 225 -12.28 4.66 -28.33
CA HIS A 225 -11.97 6.08 -28.55
C HIS A 225 -11.43 6.32 -29.97
N ILE A 226 -12.11 7.19 -30.72
CA ILE A 226 -11.74 7.62 -32.09
C ILE A 226 -11.93 9.13 -32.27
N GLY A 227 -11.45 9.65 -33.40
CA GLY A 227 -11.28 11.08 -33.61
C GLY A 227 -9.83 11.43 -33.35
N LEU A 228 -9.58 12.52 -32.62
CA LEU A 228 -8.24 12.78 -32.10
C LEU A 228 -7.93 11.80 -30.98
N THR A 229 -6.89 10.98 -31.16
CA THR A 229 -6.40 10.03 -30.16
C THR A 229 -5.06 10.55 -29.60
N PRO A 230 -5.05 11.22 -28.43
CA PRO A 230 -3.88 11.91 -27.87
C PRO A 230 -2.60 11.07 -27.82
N GLN A 231 -2.73 9.76 -27.56
CA GLN A 231 -1.60 8.82 -27.49
C GLN A 231 -0.82 8.75 -28.81
N THR A 232 -1.50 9.01 -29.93
CA THR A 232 -0.95 9.02 -31.29
C THR A 232 -0.94 10.41 -31.92
N SER A 233 -1.09 11.47 -31.11
CA SER A 233 -1.16 12.86 -31.58
C SER A 233 0.04 13.25 -32.45
N THR A 234 1.25 12.75 -32.16
CA THR A 234 2.44 12.94 -33.00
C THR A 234 2.23 12.43 -34.43
N SER A 235 1.64 11.23 -34.58
CA SER A 235 1.31 10.65 -35.90
C SER A 235 0.20 11.42 -36.62
N LEU A 236 -0.69 12.08 -35.87
CA LEU A 236 -1.75 12.95 -36.39
C LEU A 236 -1.27 14.39 -36.66
N GLY A 237 0.01 14.68 -36.39
CA GLY A 237 0.60 16.00 -36.57
C GLY A 237 0.11 17.04 -35.56
N GLY A 238 -0.15 16.61 -34.32
CA GLY A 238 -0.59 17.40 -33.17
C GLY A 238 -2.08 17.26 -32.85
N PHE A 239 -2.56 18.09 -31.92
CA PHE A 239 -3.96 18.15 -31.48
C PHE A 239 -4.84 18.84 -32.54
N LYS A 240 -5.19 18.12 -33.60
CA LYS A 240 -5.97 18.63 -34.74
C LYS A 240 -7.36 18.02 -34.80
N LEU A 241 -8.33 18.84 -35.22
CA LEU A 241 -9.70 18.43 -35.52
C LEU A 241 -9.72 17.38 -36.66
N GLN A 242 -10.40 16.24 -36.45
CA GLN A 242 -10.49 15.09 -37.36
C GLN A 242 -11.86 15.00 -38.03
N GLY A 243 -11.97 14.38 -39.21
CA GLY A 243 -13.27 14.17 -39.86
C GLY A 243 -13.84 15.42 -40.53
N LYS A 244 -12.95 16.30 -41.04
CA LYS A 244 -13.34 17.56 -41.70
C LYS A 244 -13.74 17.36 -43.16
N THR A 245 -13.15 16.36 -43.80
CA THR A 245 -13.45 15.99 -45.19
C THR A 245 -14.41 14.79 -45.20
N GLU A 246 -15.12 14.61 -46.31
CA GLU A 246 -15.99 13.45 -46.51
C GLU A 246 -15.24 12.14 -46.29
N GLN A 247 -14.04 12.00 -46.86
CA GLN A 247 -13.22 10.80 -46.74
C GLN A 247 -12.82 10.50 -45.28
N GLU A 248 -12.38 11.52 -44.53
CA GLU A 248 -12.06 11.36 -43.10
C GLU A 248 -13.29 11.01 -42.27
N ALA A 249 -14.42 11.65 -42.55
CA ALA A 249 -15.69 11.39 -41.85
C ALA A 249 -16.20 9.96 -42.10
N LEU A 250 -16.11 9.47 -43.34
CA LEU A 250 -16.42 8.08 -43.69
C LEU A 250 -15.47 7.11 -42.99
N SER A 251 -14.17 7.40 -42.95
CA SER A 251 -13.19 6.57 -42.22
C SER A 251 -13.53 6.47 -40.73
N LEU A 252 -13.88 7.59 -40.08
CA LEU A 252 -14.29 7.60 -38.67
C LEU A 252 -15.59 6.82 -38.45
N LEU A 253 -16.57 6.90 -39.36
CA LEU A 253 -17.79 6.11 -39.28
C LEU A 253 -17.50 4.62 -39.36
N GLU A 254 -16.59 4.21 -40.24
CA GLU A 254 -16.18 2.80 -40.35
C GLU A 254 -15.42 2.34 -39.10
N ASP A 255 -14.52 3.16 -38.56
CA ASP A 255 -13.84 2.90 -37.29
C ASP A 255 -14.85 2.72 -36.15
N ALA A 256 -15.88 3.58 -36.07
CA ALA A 256 -16.93 3.51 -35.06
C ALA A 256 -17.75 2.22 -35.16
N LYS A 257 -18.12 1.83 -36.40
CA LYS A 257 -18.82 0.56 -36.66
C LYS A 257 -17.96 -0.65 -36.28
N CYS A 258 -16.67 -0.62 -36.60
CA CYS A 258 -15.73 -1.66 -36.21
C CYS A 258 -15.60 -1.78 -34.68
N LEU A 259 -15.58 -0.67 -33.95
CA LEU A 259 -15.56 -0.70 -32.49
C LEU A 259 -16.84 -1.29 -31.89
N GLN A 260 -18.01 -0.95 -32.45
CA GLN A 260 -19.27 -1.57 -32.06
C GLN A 260 -19.26 -3.08 -32.33
N GLU A 261 -18.80 -3.50 -33.51
CA GLU A 261 -18.67 -4.91 -33.88
C GLU A 261 -17.66 -5.65 -32.98
N ALA A 262 -16.59 -4.98 -32.55
CA ALA A 262 -15.60 -5.53 -31.64
C ALA A 262 -16.18 -5.82 -30.23
N GLY A 263 -17.30 -5.19 -29.87
CA GLY A 263 -17.99 -5.39 -28.60
C GLY A 263 -17.90 -4.22 -27.62
N CYS A 264 -17.41 -3.05 -28.05
CA CYS A 264 -17.46 -1.84 -27.21
C CYS A 264 -18.91 -1.50 -26.85
N PHE A 265 -19.15 -1.12 -25.59
CA PHE A 265 -20.49 -0.71 -25.14
C PHE A 265 -20.74 0.80 -25.28
N ALA A 266 -19.68 1.58 -25.49
CA ALA A 266 -19.72 3.02 -25.75
C ALA A 266 -18.49 3.45 -26.56
N ILE A 267 -18.54 4.64 -27.20
CA ILE A 267 -17.41 5.20 -27.96
C ILE A 267 -17.23 6.68 -27.63
N VAL A 268 -16.01 7.09 -27.27
CA VAL A 268 -15.62 8.50 -27.19
C VAL A 268 -15.31 9.03 -28.60
N LEU A 269 -15.87 10.20 -28.92
CA LEU A 269 -15.56 10.97 -30.12
C LEU A 269 -14.88 12.28 -29.70
N GLU A 270 -13.58 12.41 -29.98
CA GLU A 270 -12.79 13.58 -29.60
C GLU A 270 -12.42 14.44 -30.81
N MET A 271 -12.65 15.75 -30.71
CA MET A 271 -12.31 16.73 -31.74
C MET A 271 -12.81 16.32 -33.14
N VAL A 272 -14.14 16.16 -33.27
CA VAL A 272 -14.85 15.82 -34.51
C VAL A 272 -15.90 16.89 -34.82
N PRO A 273 -16.10 17.34 -36.08
CA PRO A 273 -17.18 18.26 -36.42
C PRO A 273 -18.54 17.76 -35.95
N HIS A 274 -19.37 18.68 -35.45
CA HIS A 274 -20.69 18.35 -34.90
C HIS A 274 -21.56 17.50 -35.85
N ALA A 275 -21.62 17.87 -37.14
CA ALA A 275 -22.40 17.13 -38.14
C ALA A 275 -21.90 15.68 -38.30
N THR A 276 -20.58 15.49 -38.36
CA THR A 276 -19.94 14.16 -38.44
C THR A 276 -20.24 13.34 -37.18
N ALA A 277 -20.06 13.91 -36.00
CA ALA A 277 -20.31 13.22 -34.74
C ALA A 277 -21.79 12.84 -34.56
N LEU A 278 -22.72 13.72 -34.96
CA LEU A 278 -24.16 13.44 -34.96
C LEU A 278 -24.50 12.28 -35.92
N ALA A 279 -23.95 12.31 -37.14
CA ALA A 279 -24.17 11.25 -38.13
C ALA A 279 -23.65 9.88 -37.64
N ILE A 280 -22.45 9.85 -37.03
CA ILE A 280 -21.89 8.64 -36.41
C ILE A 280 -22.80 8.17 -35.28
N THR A 281 -23.20 9.07 -34.38
CA THR A 281 -24.09 8.74 -33.24
C THR A 281 -25.41 8.12 -33.69
N LYS A 282 -26.01 8.63 -34.78
CA LYS A 282 -27.25 8.09 -35.35
C LYS A 282 -27.07 6.77 -36.09
N SER A 283 -25.84 6.42 -36.47
CA SER A 283 -25.52 5.20 -37.21
C SER A 283 -25.18 4.01 -36.29
N LEU A 284 -25.03 4.24 -34.99
CA LEU A 284 -24.65 3.23 -34.00
C LEU A 284 -25.85 2.86 -33.11
N SER A 285 -25.79 1.66 -32.53
CA SER A 285 -26.72 1.15 -31.52
C SER A 285 -26.17 1.28 -30.09
N ILE A 286 -24.96 1.82 -29.92
CA ILE A 286 -24.30 2.07 -28.64
C ILE A 286 -24.08 3.58 -28.44
N PRO A 287 -24.05 4.06 -27.18
CA PRO A 287 -23.84 5.47 -26.91
C PRO A 287 -22.48 6.00 -27.37
N THR A 288 -22.49 7.24 -27.85
CA THR A 288 -21.29 8.05 -28.12
C THR A 288 -21.09 9.11 -27.03
N ILE A 289 -19.86 9.32 -26.58
CA ILE A 289 -19.50 10.35 -25.60
C ILE A 289 -18.64 11.39 -26.30
N GLY A 290 -19.09 12.63 -26.37
CA GLY A 290 -18.39 13.69 -27.08
C GLY A 290 -17.42 14.46 -26.19
N ILE A 291 -16.28 14.87 -26.73
CA ILE A 291 -15.41 15.91 -26.18
C ILE A 291 -14.92 16.79 -27.33
N GLY A 292 -15.48 17.99 -27.41
CA GLY A 292 -15.34 18.83 -28.60
C GLY A 292 -15.91 18.21 -29.89
N ALA A 293 -16.96 17.40 -29.74
CA ALA A 293 -17.72 16.78 -30.83
C ALA A 293 -19.13 17.39 -31.02
N GLY A 294 -19.39 18.54 -30.37
CA GLY A 294 -20.72 19.15 -30.28
C GLY A 294 -21.71 18.35 -29.42
N ASN A 295 -22.93 18.83 -29.31
CA ASN A 295 -23.98 18.26 -28.44
C ASN A 295 -24.84 17.17 -29.12
N GLY A 296 -24.43 16.68 -30.30
CA GLY A 296 -25.15 15.66 -31.07
C GLY A 296 -24.83 14.22 -30.66
N THR A 297 -23.88 14.03 -29.74
CA THR A 297 -23.52 12.74 -29.15
C THR A 297 -24.49 12.32 -28.04
N SER A 298 -24.39 11.07 -27.60
CA SER A 298 -25.26 10.52 -26.53
C SER A 298 -24.91 11.01 -25.12
N GLY A 299 -23.72 11.57 -24.95
CA GLY A 299 -23.22 12.12 -23.70
C GLY A 299 -22.00 13.01 -23.95
N GLN A 300 -21.43 13.53 -22.87
CA GLN A 300 -20.27 14.42 -22.92
C GLN A 300 -19.23 14.03 -21.86
N VAL A 301 -17.96 14.27 -22.17
CA VAL A 301 -16.84 14.17 -21.23
C VAL A 301 -15.98 15.44 -21.25
N LEU A 302 -15.52 15.87 -20.07
CA LEU A 302 -14.51 16.93 -19.92
C LEU A 302 -13.47 16.52 -18.88
N VAL A 303 -12.27 17.08 -19.01
CA VAL A 303 -11.22 16.98 -18.01
C VAL A 303 -11.59 17.84 -16.80
N TYR A 304 -11.55 17.25 -15.60
CA TYR A 304 -11.91 17.90 -14.33
C TYR A 304 -11.20 19.23 -14.10
N HIS A 305 -9.89 19.28 -14.39
CA HIS A 305 -9.06 20.46 -14.19
C HIS A 305 -9.46 21.60 -15.12
N ASP A 306 -9.73 21.31 -16.39
CA ASP A 306 -10.17 22.31 -17.35
C ASP A 306 -11.58 22.81 -16.97
N LEU A 307 -12.48 21.89 -16.61
CA LEU A 307 -13.85 22.17 -16.22
C LEU A 307 -13.93 23.13 -15.01
N LEU A 308 -13.04 22.97 -14.02
CA LEU A 308 -13.01 23.79 -12.81
C LEU A 308 -12.02 24.95 -12.84
N GLY A 309 -11.29 25.13 -13.96
CA GLY A 309 -10.29 26.17 -14.09
C GLY A 309 -9.15 26.05 -13.07
N LEU A 310 -8.69 24.82 -12.83
CA LEU A 310 -7.50 24.55 -12.00
C LEU A 310 -6.20 24.69 -12.80
N TYR A 311 -6.25 24.40 -14.10
CA TYR A 311 -5.16 24.63 -15.02
C TYR A 311 -5.45 25.89 -15.83
N SER A 312 -4.64 26.93 -15.63
CA SER A 312 -4.88 28.27 -16.20
C SER A 312 -4.06 28.58 -17.45
N ASP A 313 -2.99 27.83 -17.71
CA ASP A 313 -2.04 28.14 -18.79
C ASP A 313 -2.64 27.86 -20.18
N PHE A 314 -3.62 26.96 -20.26
CA PHE A 314 -4.30 26.61 -21.49
C PHE A 314 -5.71 26.08 -21.22
N VAL A 315 -6.70 26.61 -21.94
CA VAL A 315 -8.09 26.11 -21.93
C VAL A 315 -8.46 25.66 -23.34
N PRO A 316 -8.78 24.38 -23.57
CA PRO A 316 -9.20 23.91 -24.88
C PRO A 316 -10.45 24.66 -25.36
N LYS A 317 -10.52 25.03 -26.65
CA LYS A 317 -11.65 25.79 -27.21
C LYS A 317 -13.03 25.17 -26.98
N PHE A 318 -13.09 23.85 -26.83
CA PHE A 318 -14.32 23.11 -26.59
C PHE A 318 -14.71 23.02 -25.10
N CYS A 319 -13.80 23.39 -24.19
CA CYS A 319 -14.05 23.33 -22.76
C CYS A 319 -14.78 24.59 -22.31
N LYS A 320 -15.90 24.39 -21.59
CA LYS A 320 -16.53 25.44 -20.79
C LYS A 320 -16.04 25.30 -19.35
N GLN A 321 -15.43 26.36 -18.83
CA GLN A 321 -15.10 26.43 -17.40
C GLN A 321 -16.36 26.78 -16.60
N TYR A 322 -16.65 25.98 -15.58
CA TYR A 322 -17.75 26.19 -14.63
C TYR A 322 -17.29 26.87 -13.34
N ALA A 323 -15.96 27.01 -13.15
CA ALA A 323 -15.31 27.77 -12.08
C ALA A 323 -13.91 28.22 -12.54
N THR A 324 -13.29 29.14 -11.79
CA THR A 324 -11.89 29.59 -11.95
C THR A 324 -11.11 29.34 -10.65
N LEU A 325 -11.05 28.07 -10.23
CA LEU A 325 -10.52 27.73 -8.90
C LEU A 325 -9.04 28.11 -8.70
N SER A 326 -8.24 28.21 -9.76
CA SER A 326 -6.85 28.68 -9.66
C SER A 326 -6.76 30.08 -9.04
N GLU A 327 -7.65 31.00 -9.40
CA GLU A 327 -7.71 32.36 -8.85
C GLU A 327 -8.12 32.34 -7.37
N ASN A 328 -9.10 31.51 -7.00
CA ASN A 328 -9.49 31.35 -5.61
C ASN A 328 -8.36 30.77 -4.75
N ILE A 329 -7.60 29.82 -5.28
CA ILE A 329 -6.44 29.23 -4.61
C ILE A 329 -5.34 30.28 -4.43
N ASP A 330 -4.98 31.00 -5.50
CA ASP A 330 -3.96 32.05 -5.45
C ASP A 330 -4.31 33.13 -4.41
N GLN A 331 -5.55 33.63 -4.42
CA GLN A 331 -6.00 34.60 -3.44
C GLN A 331 -5.99 34.05 -2.01
N SER A 332 -6.40 32.80 -1.80
CA SER A 332 -6.40 32.17 -0.48
C SER A 332 -4.97 32.01 0.07
N LEU A 333 -4.02 31.63 -0.77
CA LEU A 333 -2.61 31.52 -0.39
C LEU A 333 -1.99 32.88 -0.07
N LYS A 334 -2.32 33.92 -0.86
CA LYS A 334 -1.89 35.31 -0.59
C LYS A 334 -2.47 35.84 0.72
N ASN A 335 -3.75 35.58 0.99
CA ASN A 335 -4.38 35.98 2.24
C ASN A 335 -3.72 35.29 3.43
N TYR A 336 -3.52 33.97 3.38
CA TYR A 336 -2.82 33.24 4.42
C TYR A 336 -1.41 33.79 4.67
N LYS A 337 -0.65 34.05 3.60
CA LYS A 337 0.68 34.67 3.70
C LYS A 337 0.61 36.03 4.40
N ASN A 338 -0.31 36.91 3.98
CA ASN A 338 -0.47 38.24 4.56
C ASN A 338 -0.88 38.17 6.03
N GLU A 339 -1.78 37.26 6.41
CA GLU A 339 -2.18 37.06 7.80
C GLU A 339 -1.02 36.54 8.67
N VAL A 340 -0.16 35.68 8.13
CA VAL A 340 1.06 35.22 8.82
C VAL A 340 2.07 36.35 8.97
N GLU A 341 2.33 37.12 7.92
CA GLU A 341 3.30 38.23 7.92
C GLU A 341 2.87 39.38 8.83
N SER A 342 1.57 39.70 8.86
CA SER A 342 0.98 40.69 9.78
C SER A 342 0.74 40.16 11.20
N ARG A 343 0.97 38.86 11.44
CA ARG A 343 0.67 38.13 12.69
C ARG A 343 -0.81 38.16 13.09
N GLU A 344 -1.70 38.35 12.13
CA GLU A 344 -3.14 38.12 12.31
C GLU A 344 -3.45 36.62 12.45
N PHE A 345 -2.67 35.77 11.76
CA PHE A 345 -2.69 34.31 11.91
C PHE A 345 -1.40 33.78 12.57
N PRO A 346 -1.51 32.86 13.56
CA PRO A 346 -2.76 32.40 14.17
C PRO A 346 -3.36 33.47 15.06
N SER A 347 -4.67 33.65 14.97
CA SER A 347 -5.42 34.45 15.93
C SER A 347 -5.56 33.71 17.27
N PRO A 348 -6.00 34.36 18.35
CA PRO A 348 -6.11 33.71 19.66
C PRO A 348 -7.03 32.48 19.69
N ILE A 349 -8.05 32.43 18.83
CA ILE A 349 -8.96 31.26 18.72
C ILE A 349 -8.30 30.03 18.09
N HIS A 350 -7.22 30.25 17.34
CA HIS A 350 -6.38 29.21 16.75
C HIS A 350 -5.14 28.92 17.62
N SER A 351 -5.08 29.50 18.83
CA SER A 351 -3.95 29.43 19.76
C SER A 351 -4.36 28.84 21.11
N PHE A 352 -3.43 28.21 21.80
CA PHE A 352 -3.66 27.63 23.13
C PHE A 352 -2.99 28.46 24.23
N SER A 353 -3.68 28.62 25.37
CA SER A 353 -3.13 29.27 26.57
C SER A 353 -2.57 28.24 27.56
N MET A 354 -1.51 28.59 28.28
CA MET A 354 -1.02 27.85 29.44
C MET A 354 -1.71 28.32 30.74
N LYS A 355 -1.90 27.43 31.72
CA LYS A 355 -2.41 27.85 33.04
C LYS A 355 -1.39 28.78 33.71
N GLU A 356 -1.86 29.87 34.32
CA GLU A 356 -0.97 30.86 34.96
C GLU A 356 -0.09 30.26 36.06
N SER A 357 -0.59 29.24 36.77
CA SER A 357 0.16 28.49 37.78
C SER A 357 1.39 27.76 37.25
N GLU A 358 1.38 27.39 35.95
CA GLU A 358 2.51 26.74 35.27
C GLU A 358 3.34 27.76 34.47
N LEU A 359 2.69 28.77 33.91
CA LEU A 359 3.35 29.79 33.08
C LEU A 359 4.27 30.68 33.90
N SER A 360 3.86 31.12 35.10
CA SER A 360 4.71 32.02 35.89
C SER A 360 6.04 31.36 36.28
N PRO A 361 6.09 30.14 36.86
CA PRO A 361 7.35 29.46 37.18
C PRO A 361 8.24 29.21 35.95
N PHE A 362 7.65 28.90 34.79
CA PHE A 362 8.37 28.75 33.54
C PHE A 362 9.05 30.05 33.09
N LEU A 363 8.32 31.18 33.12
CA LEU A 363 8.88 32.49 32.77
C LEU A 363 9.95 32.93 33.77
N ASP A 364 9.77 32.66 35.06
CA ASP A 364 10.78 32.95 36.09
C ASP A 364 12.07 32.18 35.85
N LYS A 365 11.99 30.91 35.44
CA LYS A 365 13.18 30.13 35.08
C LYS A 365 13.92 30.74 33.89
N ILE A 366 13.20 31.10 32.82
CA ILE A 366 13.80 31.74 31.63
C ILE A 366 14.48 33.06 31.97
N ILE A 367 13.83 33.92 32.75
CA ILE A 367 14.39 35.23 33.15
C ILE A 367 15.68 35.03 33.94
N ASN A 368 15.69 34.08 34.87
CA ASN A 368 16.90 33.76 35.64
C ASN A 368 18.03 33.22 34.75
N ASP A 369 17.72 32.34 33.80
CA ASP A 369 18.71 31.79 32.87
C ASP A 369 19.28 32.88 31.94
N ILE A 370 18.45 33.82 31.47
CA ILE A 370 18.90 34.99 30.67
C ILE A 370 19.78 35.92 31.49
N ASN A 371 19.37 36.27 32.72
CA ASN A 371 20.13 37.16 33.61
C ASN A 371 21.46 36.56 34.06
N ASN A 372 21.59 35.23 34.09
CA ASN A 372 22.84 34.55 34.41
C ASN A 372 23.86 34.53 33.24
N ILE A 373 23.43 34.85 32.01
CA ILE A 373 24.28 34.85 30.81
C ILE A 373 24.82 36.24 30.49
N ASP A 374 24.05 37.31 30.78
CA ASP A 374 24.35 38.68 30.34
C ASP A 374 24.60 39.62 31.54
N ASN A 375 25.87 39.80 31.94
CA ASN A 375 26.26 40.73 33.02
C ASN A 375 26.56 42.16 32.52
N THR A 376 26.31 42.47 31.24
CA THR A 376 26.79 43.73 30.63
C THR A 376 25.78 44.49 29.74
N SER A 377 24.50 44.09 29.66
CA SER A 377 23.50 44.86 28.90
C SER A 377 22.34 45.35 29.79
N SER A 378 22.19 46.67 29.88
CA SER A 378 21.26 47.37 30.78
C SER A 378 19.87 47.62 30.18
N GLN A 379 19.31 46.66 29.42
CA GLN A 379 17.89 46.66 29.08
C GLN A 379 17.26 45.26 29.20
N PRO A 380 16.09 45.12 29.86
CA PRO A 380 15.45 43.83 30.05
C PRO A 380 14.85 43.36 28.72
N LEU A 381 15.45 42.35 28.09
CA LEU A 381 14.97 41.72 26.85
C LEU A 381 13.65 40.92 27.02
N PHE A 382 13.16 40.74 28.25
CA PHE A 382 12.09 39.79 28.55
C PHE A 382 11.03 40.39 29.48
N ASP A 383 9.89 40.83 28.93
CA ASP A 383 8.76 41.36 29.71
C ASP A 383 7.78 40.24 30.09
N LYS A 384 7.91 39.78 31.34
CA LYS A 384 7.02 38.77 31.94
C LYS A 384 5.54 39.19 31.90
N SER A 385 5.26 40.47 32.08
CA SER A 385 3.89 40.98 32.19
C SER A 385 3.17 40.97 30.83
N LEU A 386 3.89 41.25 29.75
CA LEU A 386 3.40 41.16 28.38
C LEU A 386 3.01 39.72 28.01
N ILE A 387 3.83 38.73 28.39
CA ILE A 387 3.56 37.32 28.08
C ILE A 387 2.36 36.80 28.91
N LEU A 388 2.29 37.15 30.19
CA LEU A 388 1.16 36.78 31.04
C LEU A 388 -0.16 37.39 30.56
N SER A 389 -0.15 38.65 30.13
CA SER A 389 -1.34 39.33 29.59
C SER A 389 -1.77 38.76 28.24
N SER A 390 -0.83 38.50 27.33
CA SER A 390 -1.10 37.82 26.05
C SER A 390 -1.73 36.43 26.26
N ASN A 391 -1.17 35.63 27.18
CA ASN A 391 -1.70 34.31 27.53
C ASN A 391 -3.11 34.37 28.15
N LYS A 392 -3.38 35.37 28.99
CA LYS A 392 -4.72 35.62 29.54
C LYS A 392 -5.71 36.01 28.44
N ASN A 393 -5.30 36.84 27.48
CA ASN A 393 -6.15 37.23 26.35
C ASN A 393 -6.56 36.00 25.52
N ILE A 394 -5.60 35.13 25.18
CA ILE A 394 -5.89 33.85 24.49
C ILE A 394 -6.86 32.99 25.30
N SER A 395 -6.64 32.85 26.61
CA SER A 395 -7.53 32.07 27.48
C SER A 395 -8.96 32.61 27.51
N ASN A 396 -9.11 33.94 27.57
CA ASN A 396 -10.41 34.61 27.66
C ASN A 396 -11.17 34.53 26.33
N GLN A 397 -10.52 34.73 25.20
CA GLN A 397 -11.16 34.59 23.88
C GLN A 397 -11.60 33.15 23.62
N ASN A 398 -10.78 32.17 23.98
CA ASN A 398 -11.14 30.75 23.89
C ASN A 398 -12.34 30.37 24.77
N LYS A 399 -12.48 31.00 25.94
CA LYS A 399 -13.67 30.82 26.80
C LYS A 399 -14.91 31.47 26.20
N ALA A 400 -14.79 32.68 25.65
CA ALA A 400 -15.88 33.40 24.99
C ALA A 400 -16.41 32.63 23.76
N LEU A 401 -15.53 32.06 22.93
CA LEU A 401 -15.93 31.25 21.78
C LEU A 401 -16.66 29.97 22.17
N LYS A 402 -16.20 29.28 23.24
CA LYS A 402 -16.88 28.09 23.77
C LYS A 402 -18.29 28.39 24.28
N GLN A 403 -18.54 29.61 24.76
CA GLN A 403 -19.87 30.07 25.16
C GLN A 403 -20.75 30.44 23.95
N GLN A 404 -20.17 31.01 22.88
CA GLN A 404 -20.91 31.33 21.65
C GLN A 404 -21.29 30.09 20.84
N LEU A 405 -20.39 29.10 20.73
CA LEU A 405 -20.62 27.83 20.02
C LEU A 405 -21.66 26.91 20.72
N GLN A 406 -22.14 27.27 21.91
CA GLN A 406 -23.24 26.58 22.62
C GLN A 406 -24.63 27.13 22.26
N THR A 407 -24.73 28.14 21.38
CA THR A 407 -26.01 28.62 20.84
C THR A 407 -26.22 28.10 19.41
N PRO A 408 -27.43 27.64 19.02
CA PRO A 408 -27.65 27.06 17.70
C PRO A 408 -27.59 28.16 16.62
N VAL A 409 -26.77 27.97 15.59
CA VAL A 409 -26.70 28.87 14.43
C VAL A 409 -27.75 28.46 13.38
N PRO A 410 -28.59 29.36 12.85
CA PRO A 410 -29.52 29.04 11.77
C PRO A 410 -28.80 28.87 10.43
N THR A 411 -29.28 27.93 9.61
CA THR A 411 -28.75 27.57 8.29
C THR A 411 -28.73 28.75 7.31
N PRO A 412 -27.63 28.97 6.56
CA PRO A 412 -27.59 30.04 5.56
C PRO A 412 -28.25 29.61 4.23
N THR A 413 -29.11 30.47 3.71
CA THR A 413 -29.64 30.44 2.32
C THR A 413 -28.61 30.94 1.30
N PRO A 414 -28.64 30.49 0.03
CA PRO A 414 -27.63 30.83 -0.96
C PRO A 414 -27.90 32.20 -1.61
N THR A 415 -26.85 32.99 -1.80
CA THR A 415 -26.85 34.26 -2.57
C THR A 415 -26.11 34.10 -3.91
N PRO A 416 -26.45 34.90 -4.94
CA PRO A 416 -26.04 34.66 -6.33
C PRO A 416 -24.71 35.33 -6.73
N THR A 417 -24.18 34.83 -7.84
CA THR A 417 -22.90 35.07 -8.53
C THR A 417 -22.58 36.55 -8.86
N PRO A 418 -21.31 37.00 -8.80
CA PRO A 418 -20.91 38.31 -9.30
C PRO A 418 -20.40 38.27 -10.75
N THR A 419 -20.60 39.40 -11.46
CA THR A 419 -20.22 39.68 -12.86
C THR A 419 -18.90 40.47 -12.87
N PRO A 420 -18.00 40.35 -13.87
CA PRO A 420 -16.65 40.90 -13.78
C PRO A 420 -16.58 42.37 -14.19
N THR A 421 -15.70 43.14 -13.52
CA THR A 421 -15.33 44.50 -13.94
C THR A 421 -13.81 44.62 -14.01
N THR A 422 -13.33 45.11 -15.16
CA THR A 422 -11.95 45.42 -15.54
C THR A 422 -11.44 46.70 -14.88
N THR A 423 -10.18 46.70 -14.40
CA THR A 423 -9.37 47.94 -14.34
C THR A 423 -7.87 47.64 -14.48
N THR A 424 -7.22 48.53 -15.22
CA THR A 424 -5.85 48.53 -15.74
C THR A 424 -4.77 48.91 -14.74
N MET A 425 -3.55 48.45 -15.04
CA MET A 425 -2.27 48.70 -14.37
C MET A 425 -1.85 50.18 -14.36
N GLU A 426 -1.07 50.56 -13.34
CA GLU A 426 0.05 51.49 -13.52
C GLU A 426 1.20 51.16 -12.55
N THR A 427 2.40 51.31 -13.08
CA THR A 427 3.71 50.87 -12.57
C THR A 427 4.47 51.99 -11.89
N GLU A 428 5.26 51.70 -10.85
CA GLU A 428 6.52 52.43 -10.63
C GLU A 428 7.61 51.59 -9.95
N LYS A 429 8.83 51.80 -10.45
CA LYS A 429 10.13 51.14 -10.18
C LYS A 429 10.77 51.75 -8.89
N LEU A 430 11.85 51.28 -8.23
CA LEU A 430 13.18 50.78 -8.63
C LEU A 430 13.94 50.32 -7.33
N GLN A 431 14.94 49.46 -7.53
CA GLN A 431 16.26 49.38 -6.83
C GLN A 431 16.49 48.53 -5.54
N THR A 432 17.08 47.35 -5.79
CA THR A 432 18.09 46.53 -5.04
C THR A 432 19.40 47.30 -4.73
N PRO A 433 20.36 46.90 -3.83
CA PRO A 433 21.01 45.56 -3.75
C PRO A 433 21.63 45.10 -2.36
N ILE A 434 21.68 43.79 -1.99
CA ILE A 434 22.73 42.73 -2.13
C ILE A 434 23.73 42.55 -0.93
N LYS A 435 23.69 41.33 -0.33
CA LYS A 435 24.75 40.43 0.25
C LYS A 435 25.54 40.87 1.51
N ASN A 436 26.11 40.00 2.37
CA ASN A 436 26.42 38.56 2.39
C ASN A 436 26.63 38.15 3.89
N GLN A 437 26.06 37.04 4.35
CA GLN A 437 26.71 35.73 4.60
C GLN A 437 27.72 35.63 5.77
N GLU A 438 27.37 34.67 6.65
CA GLU A 438 28.23 33.70 7.34
C GLU A 438 29.18 34.16 8.45
N LYS A 439 28.85 33.72 9.67
CA LYS A 439 29.73 32.86 10.48
C LYS A 439 28.99 32.23 11.68
N ASP A 440 29.49 31.05 12.05
CA ASP A 440 29.37 30.42 13.37
C ASP A 440 28.26 29.38 13.60
N LYS A 441 28.29 28.37 12.72
CA LYS A 441 28.34 26.98 13.18
C LYS A 441 29.57 26.80 14.06
N ALA A 442 29.42 26.64 15.38
CA ALA A 442 30.21 25.70 16.22
C ALA A 442 30.15 25.99 17.74
N ILE A 443 28.97 26.12 18.37
CA ILE A 443 28.86 26.00 19.85
C ILE A 443 27.56 25.28 20.24
N SER A 444 27.27 24.14 19.60
CA SER A 444 26.04 23.36 19.88
C SER A 444 26.30 21.86 20.04
N LYS A 445 27.27 21.51 20.90
CA LYS A 445 27.54 20.09 21.23
C LYS A 445 27.75 19.78 22.72
N LYS A 446 27.64 20.75 23.63
CA LYS A 446 27.95 20.50 25.05
C LYS A 446 26.84 20.89 26.07
N LEU A 447 25.82 21.63 25.67
CA LEU A 447 24.72 22.05 26.57
C LEU A 447 23.43 21.21 26.45
N ILE A 448 23.37 20.29 25.49
CA ILE A 448 22.18 19.47 25.20
C ILE A 448 22.00 18.32 26.21
N ASN A 449 23.03 17.95 26.99
CA ASN A 449 22.96 16.74 27.81
C ASN A 449 22.38 16.90 29.22
N ASP A 450 22.30 18.12 29.79
CA ASP A 450 21.99 18.26 31.22
C ASP A 450 20.57 18.75 31.56
N GLU A 451 19.81 19.32 30.61
CA GLU A 451 18.42 19.78 30.85
C GLU A 451 17.32 18.78 30.46
N ILE A 452 17.66 17.67 29.81
CA ILE A 452 16.68 16.64 29.37
C ILE A 452 16.04 15.89 30.56
N LYS A 453 16.50 16.09 31.80
CA LYS A 453 16.00 15.37 32.98
C LYS A 453 14.77 15.96 33.68
N LYS A 454 14.23 17.12 33.29
CA LYS A 454 13.09 17.72 34.01
C LYS A 454 12.02 18.23 33.05
N ASN A 455 10.93 17.46 32.98
CA ASN A 455 9.61 17.80 32.46
C ASN A 455 9.48 17.87 30.93
N ILE A 456 9.04 16.76 30.31
CA ILE A 456 7.81 16.64 29.49
C ILE A 456 7.67 15.20 28.99
N LEU A 457 6.75 14.50 29.64
CA LEU A 457 5.81 13.45 29.25
C LEU A 457 4.99 13.26 30.52
N PRO A 458 3.89 12.50 30.51
CA PRO A 458 3.48 11.91 31.76
C PRO A 458 4.70 11.20 32.34
N ASN A 459 4.76 11.13 33.66
CA ASN A 459 5.75 10.36 34.37
C ASN A 459 5.97 8.97 33.72
N LYS A 460 6.88 8.17 34.28
CA LYS A 460 6.96 6.69 34.15
C LYS A 460 5.62 5.93 34.42
N THR A 461 4.45 6.48 34.13
CA THR A 461 3.09 6.09 34.54
C THR A 461 1.99 6.33 33.47
N THR A 462 2.28 6.57 32.19
CA THR A 462 1.26 6.45 31.11
C THR A 462 1.56 5.40 30.03
N LEU A 463 2.42 4.43 30.34
CA LEU A 463 1.88 3.07 30.41
C LEU A 463 1.21 3.03 31.77
N ASN A 464 -0.09 2.74 31.83
CA ASN A 464 -0.76 2.47 33.10
C ASN A 464 0.13 1.49 33.89
N SER A 465 0.70 1.91 35.03
CA SER A 465 1.52 1.07 35.91
C SER A 465 0.73 -0.06 36.59
N ALA A 466 -0.42 -0.43 36.04
CA ALA A 466 -1.29 -1.52 36.46
C ALA A 466 -1.59 -2.54 35.34
N LYS A 467 -1.31 -2.27 34.06
CA LYS A 467 -1.66 -3.18 32.95
C LYS A 467 -0.50 -3.39 31.98
N LYS A 468 -0.13 -4.66 31.77
CA LYS A 468 0.95 -5.09 30.87
C LYS A 468 0.60 -4.75 29.40
N PRO A 469 1.54 -4.26 28.58
CA PRO A 469 1.32 -4.06 27.14
C PRO A 469 0.94 -5.38 26.47
N LYS A 470 -0.03 -5.33 25.55
CA LYS A 470 -0.49 -6.50 24.79
C LYS A 470 0.27 -6.54 23.47
N ILE A 471 1.14 -7.53 23.31
CA ILE A 471 1.99 -7.70 22.12
C ILE A 471 1.56 -8.95 21.39
N VAL A 472 1.24 -8.82 20.10
CA VAL A 472 0.99 -9.98 19.23
C VAL A 472 2.17 -10.22 18.31
N VAL A 473 2.68 -11.45 18.29
CA VAL A 473 3.74 -11.90 17.39
C VAL A 473 3.10 -12.70 16.26
N ILE A 474 3.24 -12.22 15.03
CA ILE A 474 2.71 -12.87 13.84
C ILE A 474 3.83 -13.71 13.23
N GLY A 475 3.67 -15.02 13.31
CA GLY A 475 4.67 -16.03 12.95
C GLY A 475 5.31 -16.68 14.17
N ALA A 476 5.19 -18.01 14.28
CA ALA A 476 5.77 -18.80 15.36
C ALA A 476 7.07 -19.55 14.95
N GLY A 477 7.77 -19.05 13.93
CA GLY A 477 9.07 -19.59 13.54
C GLY A 477 10.14 -19.41 14.62
N ALA A 478 11.40 -19.64 14.27
CA ALA A 478 12.51 -19.57 15.24
C ALA A 478 12.60 -18.20 15.94
N MET A 479 12.59 -17.12 15.15
CA MET A 479 12.68 -15.75 15.70
C MET A 479 11.39 -15.34 16.42
N GLY A 480 10.22 -15.63 15.84
CA GLY A 480 8.93 -15.35 16.48
C GLY A 480 8.79 -16.00 17.86
N SER A 481 9.21 -17.26 17.96
CA SER A 481 9.26 -17.99 19.23
C SER A 481 10.31 -17.42 20.19
N LEU A 482 11.53 -17.11 19.73
CA LEU A 482 12.56 -16.49 20.58
C LEU A 482 12.07 -15.17 21.20
N PHE A 483 11.53 -14.27 20.37
CA PHE A 483 11.04 -12.97 20.82
C PHE A 483 9.86 -13.13 21.77
N SER A 484 8.92 -14.04 21.46
CA SER A 484 7.77 -14.33 22.35
C SER A 484 8.22 -14.87 23.71
N ALA A 485 9.19 -15.80 23.72
CA ALA A 485 9.77 -16.36 24.94
C ALA A 485 10.40 -15.27 25.80
N LYS A 486 11.23 -14.42 25.20
CA LYS A 486 11.91 -13.32 25.92
C LYS A 486 10.93 -12.30 26.47
N LEU A 487 9.98 -11.83 25.66
CA LEU A 487 8.95 -10.86 26.06
C LEU A 487 8.05 -11.39 27.19
N ALA A 488 7.74 -12.69 27.18
CA ALA A 488 6.91 -13.32 28.22
C ALA A 488 7.70 -13.72 29.48
N SER A 489 9.01 -13.98 29.38
CA SER A 489 9.83 -14.59 30.44
C SER A 489 9.79 -13.86 31.79
N LYS A 490 9.69 -12.53 31.77
CA LYS A 490 9.62 -11.67 32.97
C LYS A 490 8.20 -11.16 33.23
N GLY A 491 7.22 -11.63 32.46
CA GLY A 491 5.83 -11.18 32.52
C GLY A 491 5.67 -9.69 32.27
N ILE A 492 6.55 -9.07 31.47
CA ILE A 492 6.53 -7.65 31.15
C ILE A 492 5.37 -7.32 30.20
N ALA A 493 5.03 -8.23 29.28
CA ALA A 493 3.95 -8.08 28.31
C ALA A 493 2.94 -9.25 28.37
N ASP A 494 1.69 -9.00 27.96
CA ASP A 494 0.74 -10.06 27.58
C ASP A 494 1.02 -10.46 26.13
N VAL A 495 1.64 -11.64 25.94
CA VAL A 495 2.16 -12.06 24.65
C VAL A 495 1.22 -13.06 23.99
N TRP A 496 0.81 -12.71 22.77
CA TRP A 496 0.09 -13.58 21.85
C TRP A 496 0.96 -13.99 20.69
N ILE A 497 0.77 -15.21 20.20
CA ILE A 497 1.35 -15.70 18.95
C ILE A 497 0.20 -16.07 18.00
N VAL A 498 0.26 -15.56 16.77
CA VAL A 498 -0.63 -15.97 15.68
C VAL A 498 0.19 -16.71 14.63
N SER A 499 -0.14 -17.98 14.35
CA SER A 499 0.59 -18.78 13.39
C SER A 499 -0.25 -19.90 12.79
N ALA A 500 -0.01 -20.21 11.51
CA ALA A 500 -0.64 -21.36 10.86
C ALA A 500 -0.05 -22.74 11.29
N TRP A 501 1.03 -22.78 12.08
CA TRP A 501 1.69 -24.03 12.47
C TRP A 501 1.00 -24.68 13.67
N LYS A 502 0.03 -25.56 13.37
CA LYS A 502 -0.84 -26.20 14.37
C LYS A 502 -0.08 -26.93 15.48
N GLU A 503 0.87 -27.79 15.13
CA GLU A 503 1.59 -28.60 16.13
C GLU A 503 2.38 -27.72 17.11
N HIS A 504 2.95 -26.62 16.63
CA HIS A 504 3.71 -25.70 17.46
C HIS A 504 2.80 -24.88 18.38
N VAL A 505 1.66 -24.39 17.87
CA VAL A 505 0.63 -23.70 18.65
C VAL A 505 0.07 -24.60 19.76
N ASP A 506 -0.29 -25.85 19.43
CA ASP A 506 -0.80 -26.82 20.39
C ASP A 506 0.23 -27.11 21.50
N CYS A 507 1.50 -27.29 21.13
CA CYS A 507 2.59 -27.51 22.09
C CYS A 507 2.77 -26.31 23.04
N ILE A 508 2.76 -25.08 22.52
CA ILE A 508 2.90 -23.86 23.32
C ILE A 508 1.75 -23.75 24.33
N ASN A 509 0.51 -23.91 23.88
CA ASN A 509 -0.66 -23.79 24.75
C ASN A 509 -0.72 -24.89 25.82
N LYS A 510 -0.29 -26.12 25.48
CA LYS A 510 -0.33 -27.25 26.41
C LYS A 510 0.80 -27.22 27.44
N ASN A 511 2.02 -26.93 27.01
CA ASN A 511 3.23 -27.17 27.80
C ASN A 511 4.02 -25.90 28.15
N GLY A 512 3.67 -24.75 27.54
CA GLY A 512 4.54 -23.57 27.49
C GLY A 512 5.53 -23.66 26.33
N LEU A 513 6.26 -22.55 26.09
CA LEU A 513 7.32 -22.48 25.10
C LEU A 513 8.68 -22.71 25.78
N LYS A 514 9.39 -23.76 25.38
CA LYS A 514 10.72 -24.06 25.90
C LYS A 514 11.80 -23.32 25.09
N LEU A 515 12.69 -22.63 25.79
CA LEU A 515 13.83 -21.91 25.23
C LEU A 515 15.14 -22.47 25.79
N PHE A 516 16.02 -22.97 24.92
CA PHE A 516 17.42 -23.17 25.26
C PHE A 516 18.19 -21.86 25.08
N ASN A 517 18.70 -21.33 26.18
CA ASN A 517 19.54 -20.14 26.15
C ASN A 517 20.95 -20.46 25.60
N PRO A 518 21.78 -19.45 25.27
CA PRO A 518 23.13 -19.66 24.75
C PRO A 518 24.04 -20.47 25.67
N GLN A 519 23.78 -20.48 26.97
CA GLN A 519 24.49 -21.27 27.98
C GLN A 519 24.02 -22.74 28.02
N GLY A 520 23.07 -23.14 27.17
CA GLY A 520 22.54 -24.50 27.10
C GLY A 520 21.50 -24.83 28.16
N LYS A 521 21.05 -23.86 28.95
CA LYS A 521 20.01 -24.05 29.96
C LYS A 521 18.62 -23.98 29.32
N GLU A 522 17.77 -24.96 29.64
CA GLU A 522 16.35 -24.96 29.25
C GLU A 522 15.54 -24.08 30.20
N GLU A 523 14.76 -23.17 29.64
CA GLU A 523 13.78 -22.34 30.34
C GLU A 523 12.39 -22.63 29.76
N ASN A 524 11.43 -23.00 30.62
CA ASN A 524 10.04 -23.20 30.19
C ASN A 524 9.22 -21.93 30.44
N ILE A 525 8.89 -21.22 29.36
CA ILE A 525 8.17 -19.96 29.41
C ILE A 525 6.66 -20.23 29.36
N LYS A 526 5.98 -19.94 30.47
CA LYS A 526 4.53 -19.99 30.59
C LYS A 526 3.92 -18.61 30.36
N GLY A 527 2.63 -18.56 30.05
CA GLY A 527 1.90 -17.29 29.89
C GLY A 527 1.90 -16.70 28.49
N ILE A 528 2.43 -17.44 27.50
CA ILE A 528 2.25 -17.13 26.07
C ILE A 528 0.95 -17.79 25.60
N LYS A 529 0.10 -17.02 24.93
CA LYS A 529 -1.11 -17.55 24.29
C LYS A 529 -0.83 -17.73 22.80
N ALA A 530 -1.10 -18.89 22.23
CA ALA A 530 -0.90 -19.13 20.81
C ALA A 530 -2.22 -19.50 20.12
N THR A 531 -2.43 -19.04 18.89
CA THR A 531 -3.65 -19.33 18.14
C THR A 531 -3.40 -19.49 16.63
N LEU A 532 -4.28 -20.25 15.99
CA LEU A 532 -4.37 -20.37 14.53
C LEU A 532 -5.20 -19.25 13.91
N ASP A 533 -6.08 -18.64 14.69
CA ASP A 533 -7.02 -17.61 14.25
C ASP A 533 -6.73 -16.30 14.99
N GLY A 534 -6.26 -15.30 14.23
CA GLY A 534 -5.96 -13.98 14.77
C GLY A 534 -7.15 -13.35 15.51
N MET A 535 -8.40 -13.64 15.11
CA MET A 535 -9.58 -13.08 15.77
C MET A 535 -9.69 -13.48 17.25
N GLU A 536 -9.06 -14.58 17.67
CA GLU A 536 -9.01 -14.96 19.07
C GLU A 536 -8.27 -13.95 19.95
N VAL A 537 -7.28 -13.25 19.39
CA VAL A 537 -6.53 -12.20 20.08
C VAL A 537 -7.46 -11.06 20.50
N LEU A 538 -8.56 -10.82 19.76
CA LEU A 538 -9.51 -9.74 20.01
C LEU A 538 -10.73 -10.16 20.84
N LYS A 539 -10.82 -11.42 21.30
CA LYS A 539 -11.99 -11.93 22.04
C LYS A 539 -12.29 -11.18 23.35
N ASP A 540 -11.26 -10.58 23.96
CA ASP A 540 -11.39 -9.76 25.17
C ASP A 540 -11.77 -8.29 24.89
N GLY A 541 -11.97 -7.93 23.61
CA GLY A 541 -12.28 -6.57 23.17
C GLY A 541 -11.10 -5.60 23.27
N ILE A 542 -9.89 -6.06 23.61
CA ILE A 542 -8.72 -5.22 23.79
C ILE A 542 -7.77 -5.44 22.60
N PRO A 543 -7.64 -4.47 21.67
CA PRO A 543 -6.68 -4.56 20.59
C PRO A 543 -5.23 -4.55 21.11
N PRO A 544 -4.27 -5.19 20.41
CA PRO A 544 -2.85 -5.13 20.76
C PRO A 544 -2.29 -3.70 20.70
N ASP A 545 -1.26 -3.44 21.50
CA ASP A 545 -0.45 -2.21 21.44
C ASP A 545 0.63 -2.32 20.35
N LEU A 546 1.08 -3.54 20.04
CA LEU A 546 2.07 -3.83 19.01
C LEU A 546 1.78 -5.15 18.30
N ALA A 547 1.89 -5.15 16.97
CA ALA A 547 2.05 -6.36 16.17
C ALA A 547 3.50 -6.51 15.69
N LEU A 548 4.19 -7.54 16.16
CA LEU A 548 5.55 -7.89 15.75
C LEU A 548 5.49 -8.95 14.63
N VAL A 549 5.91 -8.58 13.42
CA VAL A 549 5.90 -9.44 12.23
C VAL A 549 7.24 -10.16 12.09
N LEU A 550 7.21 -11.49 12.26
CA LEU A 550 8.39 -12.38 12.25
C LEU A 550 8.14 -13.62 11.37
N VAL A 551 7.49 -13.42 10.21
CA VAL A 551 7.31 -14.43 9.18
C VAL A 551 8.43 -14.37 8.13
N LYS A 552 8.50 -15.37 7.25
CA LYS A 552 9.35 -15.31 6.06
C LYS A 552 8.80 -14.29 5.08
N SER A 553 9.69 -13.66 4.31
CA SER A 553 9.32 -12.57 3.38
C SER A 553 8.21 -12.95 2.38
N ASN A 554 8.11 -14.22 1.96
CA ASN A 554 7.03 -14.71 1.10
C ASN A 554 5.63 -14.68 1.74
N SER A 555 5.55 -14.56 3.06
CA SER A 555 4.31 -14.56 3.86
C SER A 555 3.97 -13.16 4.40
N THR A 556 4.77 -12.15 4.06
CA THR A 556 4.63 -10.77 4.54
C THR A 556 3.25 -10.21 4.24
N LYS A 557 2.70 -10.43 3.03
CA LYS A 557 1.34 -9.97 2.68
C LYS A 557 0.26 -10.49 3.63
N GLN A 558 0.27 -11.80 3.90
CA GLN A 558 -0.72 -12.43 4.79
C GLN A 558 -0.54 -11.97 6.23
N ALA A 559 0.71 -11.81 6.68
CA ALA A 559 1.02 -11.29 8.01
C ALA A 559 0.59 -9.83 8.16
N ALA A 560 0.76 -9.00 7.12
CA ALA A 560 0.33 -7.60 7.11
C ALA A 560 -1.19 -7.46 7.19
N LEU A 561 -1.96 -8.27 6.45
CA LEU A 561 -3.43 -8.32 6.57
C LEU A 561 -3.87 -8.72 7.99
N THR A 562 -3.17 -9.68 8.59
CA THR A 562 -3.41 -10.10 9.97
C THR A 562 -3.10 -8.96 10.93
N ALA A 563 -1.95 -8.29 10.78
CA ALA A 563 -1.57 -7.13 11.59
C ALA A 563 -2.60 -6.01 11.49
N ALA A 564 -2.98 -5.61 10.27
CA ALA A 564 -3.98 -4.57 10.00
C ALA A 564 -5.35 -4.87 10.65
N THR A 565 -5.74 -6.14 10.66
CA THR A 565 -6.98 -6.59 11.32
C THR A 565 -6.87 -6.40 12.83
N LEU A 566 -5.77 -6.85 13.43
CA LEU A 566 -5.56 -6.86 14.88
C LEU A 566 -5.35 -5.46 15.46
N VAL A 567 -4.49 -4.66 14.86
CA VAL A 567 -4.14 -3.31 15.36
C VAL A 567 -5.17 -2.26 14.98
N GLY A 568 -6.04 -2.56 14.01
CA GLY A 568 -7.00 -1.59 13.47
C GLY A 568 -8.03 -1.01 14.45
N GLY A 569 -8.18 -1.60 15.64
CA GLY A 569 -9.01 -1.07 16.73
C GLY A 569 -8.27 -0.12 17.68
N ASN A 570 -6.96 0.07 17.52
CA ASN A 570 -6.12 0.90 18.37
C ASN A 570 -5.37 1.93 17.52
N PRO A 571 -5.74 3.22 17.56
CA PRO A 571 -5.08 4.24 16.75
C PRO A 571 -3.61 4.48 17.14
N ASN A 572 -3.20 4.06 18.34
CA ASN A 572 -1.84 4.21 18.84
C ASN A 572 -1.00 2.94 18.68
N ALA A 573 -1.56 1.87 18.09
CA ALA A 573 -0.84 0.63 17.93
C ALA A 573 0.19 0.70 16.80
N ALA A 574 1.33 0.04 17.01
CA ALA A 574 2.37 -0.08 16.01
C ALA A 574 2.45 -1.46 15.39
N VAL A 575 3.02 -1.53 14.20
CA VAL A 575 3.44 -2.76 13.54
C VAL A 575 4.93 -2.70 13.30
N LEU A 576 5.68 -3.63 13.88
CA LEU A 576 7.13 -3.70 13.73
C LEU A 576 7.49 -4.94 12.92
N THR A 577 8.32 -4.78 11.90
CA THR A 577 8.97 -5.92 11.23
C THR A 577 10.45 -6.02 11.59
N LEU A 578 10.90 -7.24 11.90
CA LEU A 578 12.31 -7.60 12.11
C LEU A 578 12.76 -8.67 11.09
N GLN A 579 12.03 -8.79 9.97
CA GLN A 579 12.28 -9.79 8.94
C GLN A 579 13.61 -9.55 8.23
N ASN A 580 14.22 -10.61 7.71
CA ASN A 580 15.43 -10.47 6.91
C ASN A 580 15.11 -9.93 5.52
N GLY A 581 16.09 -9.29 4.90
CA GLY A 581 15.96 -8.74 3.55
C GLY A 581 15.29 -7.37 3.52
N ILE A 582 15.04 -6.88 2.31
CA ILE A 582 14.50 -5.54 2.04
C ILE A 582 13.12 -5.67 1.38
N GLY A 583 12.25 -4.69 1.62
CA GLY A 583 10.90 -4.59 1.02
C GLY A 583 9.75 -5.00 1.94
N ASN A 584 10.04 -5.68 3.06
CA ASN A 584 9.00 -6.16 3.97
C ASN A 584 8.25 -5.03 4.67
N ARG A 585 8.96 -3.97 5.11
CA ARG A 585 8.35 -2.80 5.77
C ARG A 585 7.40 -2.09 4.81
N GLU A 586 7.87 -1.82 3.59
CA GLU A 586 7.11 -1.16 2.54
C GLU A 586 5.88 -1.98 2.16
N GLU A 587 5.99 -3.31 2.08
CA GLU A 587 4.87 -4.18 1.80
C GLU A 587 3.82 -4.18 2.93
N ILE A 588 4.26 -4.22 4.19
CA ILE A 588 3.37 -4.09 5.36
C ILE A 588 2.68 -2.73 5.36
N GLU A 589 3.46 -1.66 5.17
CA GLU A 589 2.98 -0.28 5.11
C GLU A 589 1.95 -0.09 3.99
N ASN A 590 2.22 -0.62 2.80
CA ASN A 590 1.28 -0.57 1.67
C ASN A 590 -0.05 -1.25 1.99
N ILE A 591 -0.07 -2.31 2.79
CA ILE A 591 -1.31 -3.02 3.15
C ILE A 591 -2.04 -2.30 4.29
N ILE A 592 -1.33 -1.87 5.33
CA ILE A 592 -1.93 -1.18 6.48
C ILE A 592 -2.50 0.19 6.08
N ASN A 593 -1.81 0.91 5.17
CA ASN A 593 -2.24 2.22 4.68
C ASN A 593 -3.50 2.17 3.79
N VAL A 594 -3.86 1.01 3.25
CA VAL A 594 -5.06 0.85 2.40
C VAL A 594 -6.35 0.84 3.23
N ASP A 595 -6.30 0.39 4.49
CA ASP A 595 -7.52 -0.01 5.21
C ASP A 595 -7.97 0.88 6.39
N LYS A 596 -7.12 1.62 7.14
CA LYS A 596 -7.58 2.13 8.47
C LYS A 596 -7.07 3.48 9.01
N GLY A 597 -6.42 4.35 8.25
CA GLY A 597 -6.02 5.67 8.77
C GLY A 597 -4.97 5.64 9.89
N LEU A 598 -4.31 4.48 10.10
CA LEU A 598 -3.07 4.32 10.87
C LEU A 598 -1.89 4.85 10.04
N LYS A 599 -1.92 6.14 9.69
CA LYS A 599 -0.73 6.77 9.13
C LYS A 599 0.36 6.64 10.20
N ASN A 600 1.54 6.15 9.82
CA ASN A 600 2.81 6.38 10.52
C ASN A 600 3.21 5.43 11.66
N HIS A 601 2.61 4.24 11.74
CA HIS A 601 2.93 3.28 12.81
C HIS A 601 3.54 1.96 12.32
N VAL A 602 4.11 1.92 11.11
CA VAL A 602 4.86 0.75 10.61
C VAL A 602 6.36 0.98 10.75
N TRP A 603 6.95 0.32 11.74
CA TRP A 603 8.37 0.40 12.09
C TRP A 603 9.16 -0.75 11.48
N GLN A 604 10.47 -0.56 11.37
CA GLN A 604 11.39 -1.59 10.91
C GLN A 604 12.55 -1.71 11.89
N GLY A 605 13.08 -2.92 12.01
CA GLY A 605 14.31 -3.13 12.72
C GLY A 605 15.17 -4.23 12.12
N VAL A 606 16.41 -4.27 12.58
CA VAL A 606 17.42 -5.26 12.21
C VAL A 606 17.89 -5.93 13.49
N THR A 607 17.77 -7.26 13.56
CA THR A 607 18.30 -8.03 14.69
C THR A 607 19.43 -8.95 14.26
N SER A 608 20.49 -9.04 15.06
CA SER A 608 21.56 -10.04 14.93
C SER A 608 21.39 -11.22 15.90
N ASN A 609 20.25 -11.30 16.60
CA ASN A 609 19.89 -12.50 17.35
C ASN A 609 19.62 -13.67 16.40
N GLY A 610 20.07 -14.86 16.81
CA GLY A 610 19.89 -16.10 16.06
C GLY A 610 19.11 -17.13 16.86
N ALA A 611 18.20 -17.84 16.22
CA ALA A 611 17.50 -18.98 16.82
C ALA A 611 17.20 -20.06 15.80
N ILE A 612 16.97 -21.27 16.30
CA ILE A 612 16.46 -22.42 15.54
C ILE A 612 15.28 -23.04 16.28
N VAL A 613 14.29 -23.52 15.54
CA VAL A 613 13.28 -24.43 16.10
C VAL A 613 13.88 -25.83 16.10
N VAL A 614 13.97 -26.44 17.28
CA VAL A 614 14.48 -27.81 17.45
C VAL A 614 13.35 -28.80 17.21
N SER A 615 12.17 -28.52 17.76
CA SER A 615 10.92 -29.27 17.54
C SER A 615 9.72 -28.39 17.95
N PRO A 616 8.47 -28.77 17.63
CA PRO A 616 7.29 -28.02 18.06
C PRO A 616 7.29 -27.73 19.58
N GLY A 617 7.20 -26.45 19.95
CA GLY A 617 7.26 -25.96 21.33
C GLY A 617 8.67 -25.81 21.92
N LEU A 618 9.73 -26.08 21.14
CA LEU A 618 11.13 -26.01 21.61
C LEU A 618 12.03 -25.21 20.65
N VAL A 619 12.60 -24.12 21.15
CA VAL A 619 13.48 -23.23 20.40
C VAL A 619 14.83 -23.09 21.10
N LYS A 620 15.90 -22.99 20.32
CA LYS A 620 17.25 -22.75 20.82
C LYS A 620 17.77 -21.43 20.28
N GLN A 621 18.24 -20.56 21.17
CA GLN A 621 18.96 -19.35 20.79
C GLN A 621 20.38 -19.75 20.36
N THR A 622 20.73 -19.47 19.12
CA THR A 622 22.03 -19.81 18.51
C THR A 622 22.95 -18.60 18.39
N GLY A 623 22.42 -17.38 18.52
CA GLY A 623 23.19 -16.14 18.49
C GLY A 623 22.62 -15.10 19.44
N VAL A 624 23.50 -14.43 20.17
CA VAL A 624 23.19 -13.24 20.96
C VAL A 624 23.67 -12.04 20.17
N GLY A 625 22.77 -11.09 19.94
CA GLY A 625 23.08 -9.91 19.16
C GLY A 625 22.24 -8.71 19.58
N SER A 626 22.50 -7.59 18.92
CA SER A 626 21.74 -6.35 19.08
C SER A 626 20.58 -6.30 18.11
N THR A 627 19.53 -5.59 18.52
CA THR A 627 18.39 -5.23 17.69
C THR A 627 18.40 -3.72 17.53
N PHE A 628 18.34 -3.24 16.30
CA PHE A 628 18.22 -1.82 16.01
C PHE A 628 16.85 -1.54 15.46
N LEU A 629 16.18 -0.53 15.99
CA LEU A 629 14.84 -0.13 15.59
C LEU A 629 14.86 1.25 14.94
N SER A 630 13.97 1.49 13.98
CA SER A 630 13.73 2.81 13.43
C SER A 630 12.31 2.94 12.90
N SER A 631 11.90 4.18 12.67
CA SER A 631 10.61 4.50 12.09
C SER A 631 10.77 5.28 10.78
N PRO A 632 9.75 5.29 9.90
CA PRO A 632 9.81 6.01 8.61
C PRO A 632 10.15 7.50 8.77
N TYR A 633 9.75 8.11 9.88
CA TYR A 633 10.01 9.52 10.19
C TYR A 633 11.47 9.80 10.54
N LEU A 634 12.13 8.85 11.22
CA LEU A 634 13.56 8.95 11.52
C LEU A 634 14.40 8.80 10.25
N LEU A 635 13.96 7.94 9.32
CA LEU A 635 14.61 7.72 8.03
C LEU A 635 14.54 8.98 7.14
N ASN A 636 13.39 9.68 7.12
CA ASN A 636 13.19 10.86 6.27
C ASN A 636 13.89 12.14 6.77
N GLN A 637 14.35 12.20 8.03
CA GLN A 637 15.11 13.35 8.53
C GLN A 637 16.52 13.48 7.93
N GLN A 638 17.07 12.41 7.34
CA GLN A 638 18.35 12.50 6.61
C GLN A 638 18.21 13.26 5.27
N GLN A 639 17.01 13.33 4.68
CA GLN A 639 16.76 14.09 3.44
C GLN A 639 16.39 15.56 3.67
N LEU A 640 16.03 15.95 4.91
CA LEU A 640 15.58 17.30 5.24
C LEU A 640 16.55 17.98 6.21
N LEU A 641 17.62 18.54 5.67
CA LEU A 641 18.36 19.64 6.32
C LEU A 641 17.54 20.94 6.17
N SER A 642 16.42 21.04 6.88
CA SER A 642 15.71 22.31 7.11
C SER A 642 15.06 22.28 8.49
N ASN A 643 15.43 23.26 9.31
CA ASN A 643 15.17 23.35 10.74
C ASN A 643 13.67 23.36 11.10
N LEU A 644 13.16 22.20 11.54
CA LEU A 644 12.31 21.92 12.72
C LEU A 644 11.46 20.66 12.44
N PRO A 645 11.45 19.66 13.34
CA PRO A 645 10.63 18.47 13.14
C PRO A 645 9.15 18.76 13.45
N PRO A 646 8.19 18.21 12.67
CA PRO A 646 6.77 18.44 12.91
C PRO A 646 6.30 17.88 14.27
N PRO A 647 5.21 18.41 14.86
CA PRO A 647 4.77 18.09 16.22
C PRO A 647 4.46 16.62 16.50
N SER A 648 4.28 15.77 15.48
CA SER A 648 4.06 14.32 15.61
C SER A 648 5.34 13.48 15.85
N THR A 649 6.53 14.09 15.81
CA THR A 649 7.82 13.36 15.86
C THR A 649 8.29 12.97 17.26
N HIS A 650 7.84 13.67 18.30
CA HIS A 650 8.22 13.37 19.68
C HIS A 650 7.49 12.13 20.21
N GLU A 651 6.18 12.04 20.01
CA GLU A 651 5.36 10.92 20.48
C GLU A 651 5.79 9.58 19.86
N GLU A 652 6.13 9.57 18.58
CA GLU A 652 6.61 8.36 17.90
C GLU A 652 7.99 7.92 18.39
N ARG A 653 8.92 8.87 18.58
CA ARG A 653 10.24 8.56 19.19
C ARG A 653 10.08 7.98 20.59
N VAL A 654 9.13 8.50 21.36
CA VAL A 654 8.84 8.03 22.72
C VAL A 654 8.23 6.63 22.70
N ALA A 655 7.29 6.36 21.80
CA ALA A 655 6.69 5.03 21.64
C ALA A 655 7.74 3.99 21.18
N LEU A 656 8.60 4.36 20.22
CA LEU A 656 9.69 3.52 19.76
C LEU A 656 10.71 3.25 20.87
N GLN A 657 11.04 4.27 21.69
CA GLN A 657 11.92 4.13 22.84
C GLN A 657 11.31 3.23 23.91
N ALA A 658 10.04 3.43 24.25
CA ALA A 658 9.33 2.58 25.20
C ALA A 658 9.35 1.11 24.76
N PHE A 659 9.21 0.85 23.46
CA PHE A 659 9.33 -0.52 22.95
C PHE A 659 10.77 -1.06 22.99
N SER A 660 11.76 -0.23 22.66
CA SER A 660 13.17 -0.60 22.83
C SER A 660 13.49 -0.96 24.29
N ASP A 661 12.94 -0.21 25.25
CA ASP A 661 13.07 -0.46 26.68
C ASP A 661 12.41 -1.79 27.08
N ILE A 662 11.20 -2.08 26.56
CA ILE A 662 10.53 -3.39 26.76
C ILE A 662 11.40 -4.55 26.26
N LEU A 663 12.03 -4.40 25.08
CA LEU A 663 12.95 -5.40 24.55
C LEU A 663 14.17 -5.58 25.46
N ASN A 664 14.80 -4.49 25.88
CA ASN A 664 15.95 -4.49 26.78
C ASN A 664 15.62 -5.15 28.12
N GLU A 665 14.51 -4.78 28.74
CA GLU A 665 14.02 -5.38 29.96
C GLU A 665 13.72 -6.87 29.78
N SER A 666 13.25 -7.28 28.61
CA SER A 666 13.00 -8.68 28.22
C SER A 666 14.28 -9.47 27.89
N GLY A 667 15.46 -8.84 27.96
CA GLY A 667 16.74 -9.48 27.67
C GLY A 667 17.07 -9.58 26.17
N ILE A 668 16.48 -8.71 25.36
CA ILE A 668 16.84 -8.50 23.95
C ILE A 668 17.51 -7.12 23.87
N SER A 669 18.83 -7.11 23.66
CA SER A 669 19.57 -5.85 23.45
C SER A 669 18.94 -5.07 22.29
N SER A 670 18.48 -3.85 22.57
CA SER A 670 17.74 -3.03 21.62
C SER A 670 18.13 -1.55 21.72
N ASP A 671 18.44 -0.95 20.57
CA ASP A 671 18.72 0.49 20.44
C ASP A 671 17.96 1.10 19.26
N ILE A 672 17.75 2.42 19.29
CA ILE A 672 17.18 3.16 18.17
C ILE A 672 18.30 3.63 17.24
N SER A 673 18.16 3.39 15.94
CA SER A 673 19.09 3.87 14.92
C SER A 673 18.45 4.95 14.03
N ASN A 674 19.23 6.00 13.76
CA ASN A 674 18.90 7.00 12.73
C ASN A 674 19.40 6.59 11.33
N ASP A 675 20.20 5.52 11.23
CA ASP A 675 20.71 4.95 9.97
C ASP A 675 20.29 3.49 9.90
N LEU A 676 18.99 3.24 9.74
CA LEU A 676 18.50 1.87 9.60
C LEU A 676 18.79 1.33 8.20
N GLU A 677 18.77 2.16 7.17
CA GLU A 677 19.05 1.73 5.80
C GLU A 677 20.48 1.18 5.68
N GLY A 678 21.49 1.87 6.21
CA GLY A 678 22.86 1.36 6.28
C GLY A 678 22.97 0.04 7.05
N LEU A 679 22.27 -0.10 8.18
CA LEU A 679 22.25 -1.35 8.96
C LEU A 679 21.59 -2.52 8.23
N VAL A 680 20.46 -2.28 7.54
CA VAL A 680 19.76 -3.29 6.75
C VAL A 680 20.64 -3.74 5.59
N TRP A 681 21.19 -2.79 4.83
CA TRP A 681 22.04 -3.10 3.69
C TRP A 681 23.34 -3.79 4.08
N ASN A 682 23.98 -3.37 5.17
CA ASN A 682 25.16 -4.06 5.69
C ASN A 682 24.87 -5.54 6.00
N LYS A 683 23.70 -5.83 6.59
CA LYS A 683 23.26 -7.21 6.84
C LYS A 683 22.91 -7.94 5.54
N VAL A 684 22.30 -7.27 4.56
CA VAL A 684 22.00 -7.86 3.23
C VAL A 684 23.28 -8.23 2.51
N VAL A 685 24.31 -7.37 2.50
CA VAL A 685 25.62 -7.67 1.90
C VAL A 685 26.23 -8.94 2.50
N ALA A 686 26.27 -9.03 3.83
CA ALA A 686 26.79 -10.22 4.51
C ALA A 686 25.97 -11.49 4.21
N ASN A 687 24.64 -11.39 4.31
CA ASN A 687 23.75 -12.51 4.04
C ASN A 687 23.80 -12.97 2.57
N ALA A 688 23.91 -12.04 1.62
CA ALA A 688 24.00 -12.34 0.19
C ALA A 688 25.27 -13.12 -0.15
N ALA A 689 26.37 -12.86 0.56
CA ALA A 689 27.62 -13.59 0.39
C ALA A 689 27.61 -14.95 1.11
N ILE A 690 27.02 -15.07 2.29
CA ILE A 690 27.12 -16.28 3.13
C ILE A 690 25.98 -17.28 2.88
N ASN A 691 24.74 -16.80 2.94
CA ASN A 691 23.55 -17.66 3.01
C ASN A 691 23.32 -18.49 1.74
N PRO A 692 23.33 -17.90 0.52
CA PRO A 692 23.04 -18.69 -0.67
C PRO A 692 24.20 -19.63 -1.03
N LEU A 693 25.45 -19.27 -0.76
CA LEU A 693 26.59 -20.15 -0.97
C LEU A 693 26.57 -21.37 -0.05
N SER A 694 26.39 -21.16 1.26
CA SER A 694 26.25 -22.29 2.20
C SER A 694 25.07 -23.19 1.82
N ALA A 695 23.96 -22.61 1.36
CA ALA A 695 22.77 -23.33 0.92
C ALA A 695 22.98 -24.16 -0.36
N VAL A 696 23.69 -23.61 -1.34
CA VAL A 696 24.04 -24.30 -2.61
C VAL A 696 25.15 -25.34 -2.40
N LEU A 697 26.10 -25.10 -1.51
CA LEU A 697 27.19 -26.05 -1.26
C LEU A 697 26.84 -27.11 -0.21
N GLY A 698 25.89 -26.82 0.69
CA GLY A 698 25.50 -27.76 1.74
C GLY A 698 26.46 -27.81 2.92
N VAL A 699 27.12 -26.70 3.21
CA VAL A 699 28.23 -26.61 4.17
C VAL A 699 27.93 -25.62 5.29
N SER A 700 28.61 -25.74 6.43
CA SER A 700 28.53 -24.72 7.48
C SER A 700 29.15 -23.40 7.00
N ASN A 701 28.88 -22.30 7.71
CA ASN A 701 29.45 -21.02 7.35
C ASN A 701 30.99 -21.07 7.31
N GLY A 702 31.63 -21.71 8.31
CA GLY A 702 33.10 -21.77 8.42
C GLY A 702 33.78 -22.40 7.22
N GLN A 703 33.16 -23.44 6.65
CA GLN A 703 33.69 -24.16 5.49
C GLN A 703 33.72 -23.31 4.21
N LEU A 704 32.97 -22.19 4.14
CA LEU A 704 33.04 -21.25 3.01
C LEU A 704 34.42 -20.60 2.87
N LEU A 705 35.14 -20.41 3.98
CA LEU A 705 36.50 -19.84 4.00
C LEU A 705 37.60 -20.91 3.88
N GLU A 706 37.25 -22.20 3.83
CA GLU A 706 38.24 -23.25 3.56
C GLU A 706 38.47 -23.44 2.05
N ASN A 707 37.49 -23.04 1.24
CA ASN A 707 37.48 -23.21 -0.21
C ASN A 707 37.77 -21.88 -0.93
N GLU A 708 38.90 -21.81 -1.64
CA GLU A 708 39.32 -20.61 -2.38
C GLU A 708 38.31 -20.16 -3.46
N TYR A 709 37.59 -21.09 -4.09
CA TYR A 709 36.55 -20.73 -5.05
C TYR A 709 35.34 -20.08 -4.37
N SER A 710 34.97 -20.58 -3.19
CA SER A 710 33.89 -20.00 -2.39
C SER A 710 34.26 -18.60 -1.91
N LYS A 711 35.49 -18.39 -1.43
CA LYS A 711 36.03 -17.05 -1.11
C LYS A 711 35.95 -16.09 -2.29
N ASN A 712 36.43 -16.52 -3.45
CA ASN A 712 36.43 -15.69 -4.66
C ASN A 712 35.01 -15.31 -5.09
N LEU A 713 34.06 -16.24 -4.99
CA LEU A 713 32.67 -15.96 -5.31
C LEU A 713 32.02 -15.01 -4.29
N MET A 714 32.31 -15.17 -2.99
CA MET A 714 31.88 -14.22 -1.96
C MET A 714 32.37 -12.79 -2.27
N LYS A 715 33.65 -12.62 -2.62
CA LYS A 715 34.20 -11.31 -3.00
C LYS A 715 33.43 -10.67 -4.15
N LYS A 716 33.14 -11.44 -5.21
CA LYS A 716 32.38 -10.92 -6.36
C LYS A 716 30.96 -10.54 -6.00
N ILE A 717 30.27 -11.36 -5.21
CA ILE A 717 28.92 -11.07 -4.72
C ILE A 717 28.91 -9.77 -3.89
N ILE A 718 29.91 -9.58 -3.03
CA ILE A 718 30.09 -8.38 -2.21
C ILE A 718 30.33 -7.15 -3.11
N ILE A 719 31.23 -7.23 -4.09
CA ILE A 719 31.54 -6.12 -5.02
C ILE A 719 30.27 -5.64 -5.73
N GLU A 720 29.46 -6.56 -6.24
CA GLU A 720 28.20 -6.21 -6.91
C GLU A 720 27.21 -5.53 -5.95
N ALA A 721 27.08 -6.04 -4.72
CA ALA A 721 26.22 -5.44 -3.71
C ALA A 721 26.71 -4.05 -3.28
N LEU A 722 28.03 -3.86 -3.15
CA LEU A 722 28.66 -2.56 -2.89
C LEU A 722 28.35 -1.56 -4.01
N GLY A 723 28.43 -1.98 -5.27
CA GLY A 723 28.07 -1.15 -6.42
C GLY A 723 26.63 -0.63 -6.31
N VAL A 724 25.69 -1.51 -5.92
CA VAL A 724 24.29 -1.13 -5.69
C VAL A 724 24.16 -0.16 -4.51
N CYS A 725 24.80 -0.43 -3.37
CA CYS A 725 24.79 0.47 -2.21
C CYS A 725 25.31 1.87 -2.58
N LYS A 726 26.41 1.93 -3.34
CA LYS A 726 27.00 3.18 -3.83
C LYS A 726 26.02 3.97 -4.70
N ALA A 727 25.41 3.33 -5.70
CA ALA A 727 24.44 4.01 -6.57
C ALA A 727 23.20 4.51 -5.82
N LYS A 728 22.83 3.84 -4.72
CA LYS A 728 21.75 4.27 -3.82
C LYS A 728 22.15 5.35 -2.82
N GLY A 729 23.44 5.70 -2.73
CA GLY A 729 23.94 6.67 -1.74
C GLY A 729 24.00 6.11 -0.31
N ILE A 730 24.09 4.79 -0.15
CA ILE A 730 24.06 4.11 1.15
C ILE A 730 25.48 4.01 1.70
N THR A 731 25.68 4.55 2.89
CA THR A 731 26.98 4.48 3.58
C THR A 731 27.06 3.20 4.41
N LEU A 732 28.06 2.38 4.13
CA LEU A 732 28.37 1.17 4.91
C LEU A 732 29.55 1.44 5.86
N PRO A 733 29.70 0.68 6.96
CA PRO A 733 30.74 0.93 7.97
C PRO A 733 32.19 0.79 7.46
N TYR A 734 32.38 0.10 6.33
CA TYR A 734 33.66 -0.06 5.63
C TYR A 734 33.75 0.77 4.33
N GLY A 735 32.79 1.68 4.09
CA GLY A 735 32.73 2.48 2.87
C GLY A 735 32.53 1.62 1.62
N GLU A 736 33.25 1.96 0.55
CA GLU A 736 33.20 1.28 -0.75
C GLU A 736 34.31 0.25 -0.94
N ASP A 737 35.16 0.02 0.07
CA ASP A 737 36.31 -0.87 -0.02
C ASP A 737 35.88 -2.34 0.03
N SER A 738 36.08 -3.06 -1.07
CA SER A 738 35.69 -4.47 -1.19
C SER A 738 36.52 -5.41 -0.32
N ASP A 739 37.78 -5.08 0.00
CA ASP A 739 38.63 -5.91 0.85
C ASP A 739 38.25 -5.74 2.33
N GLU A 740 37.98 -4.52 2.78
CA GLU A 740 37.44 -4.29 4.13
C GLU A 740 36.02 -4.86 4.29
N ALA A 741 35.17 -4.76 3.27
CA ALA A 741 33.86 -5.42 3.24
C ALA A 741 34.00 -6.95 3.33
N PHE A 742 34.91 -7.54 2.57
CA PHE A 742 35.17 -8.98 2.63
C PHE A 742 35.70 -9.40 4.00
N LYS A 743 36.60 -8.63 4.59
CA LYS A 743 37.15 -8.89 5.93
C LYS A 743 36.05 -8.85 6.99
N TYR A 744 35.13 -7.90 6.90
CA TYR A 744 33.94 -7.85 7.76
C TYR A 744 33.06 -9.10 7.61
N VAL A 745 32.75 -9.51 6.37
CA VAL A 745 31.95 -10.73 6.11
C VAL A 745 32.69 -11.98 6.59
N ALA A 746 34.01 -12.07 6.39
CA ALA A 746 34.82 -13.18 6.84
C ALA A 746 34.85 -13.31 8.38
N ASP A 747 34.87 -12.18 9.11
CA ASP A 747 34.76 -12.18 10.57
C ASP A 747 33.40 -12.73 11.04
N ILE A 748 32.30 -12.39 10.36
CA ILE A 748 30.98 -12.99 10.62
C ILE A 748 31.02 -14.50 10.39
N VAL A 749 31.62 -14.95 9.28
CA VAL A 749 31.77 -16.37 8.97
C VAL A 749 32.57 -17.08 10.07
N TYR A 750 33.67 -16.49 10.55
CA TYR A 750 34.49 -17.06 11.61
C TYR A 750 33.71 -17.20 12.93
N LYS A 751 33.04 -16.12 13.35
CA LYS A 751 32.19 -16.09 14.57
C LYS A 751 31.01 -17.06 14.51
N THR A 752 30.56 -17.39 13.30
CA THR A 752 29.43 -18.30 13.06
C THR A 752 29.86 -19.60 12.39
N SER A 753 31.13 -19.98 12.52
CA SER A 753 31.76 -21.06 11.74
C SER A 753 31.06 -22.41 11.84
N THR A 754 30.52 -22.73 13.02
CA THR A 754 29.78 -23.98 13.30
C THR A 754 28.30 -23.92 12.92
N ASN A 755 27.78 -22.75 12.54
CA ASN A 755 26.37 -22.56 12.21
C ASN A 755 26.10 -22.93 10.76
N TYR A 756 24.91 -23.48 10.52
CA TYR A 756 24.29 -23.50 9.19
C TYR A 756 23.48 -22.23 9.00
N SER A 757 23.61 -21.58 7.84
CA SER A 757 22.82 -20.40 7.51
C SER A 757 21.32 -20.69 7.55
N SER A 758 20.50 -19.68 7.80
CA SER A 758 19.04 -19.82 7.80
C SER A 758 18.52 -20.39 6.47
N MET A 759 19.13 -19.99 5.36
CA MET A 759 18.78 -20.45 4.02
C MET A 759 19.11 -21.93 3.79
N LEU A 760 20.28 -22.40 4.24
CA LEU A 760 20.61 -23.82 4.18
C LEU A 760 19.66 -24.65 5.04
N GLN A 761 19.32 -24.18 6.24
CA GLN A 761 18.35 -24.84 7.10
C GLN A 761 16.97 -24.94 6.45
N ASP A 762 16.52 -23.89 5.75
CA ASP A 762 15.26 -23.89 5.01
C ASP A 762 15.29 -24.96 3.90
N ILE A 763 16.38 -25.03 3.11
CA ILE A 763 16.56 -26.07 2.08
C ILE A 763 16.51 -27.48 2.69
N LEU A 764 17.23 -27.72 3.79
CA LEU A 764 17.26 -29.03 4.45
C LEU A 764 15.87 -29.45 4.98
N ARG A 765 15.01 -28.49 5.28
CA ARG A 765 13.63 -28.71 5.75
C ARG A 765 12.58 -28.68 4.62
N GLY A 766 13.00 -28.48 3.36
CA GLY A 766 12.09 -28.30 2.23
C GLY A 766 11.20 -27.06 2.36
N GLN A 767 11.70 -26.01 3.01
CA GLN A 767 10.98 -24.74 3.21
C GLN A 767 11.40 -23.69 2.18
N PRO A 768 10.51 -22.74 1.84
CA PRO A 768 10.88 -21.58 1.03
C PRO A 768 12.00 -20.76 1.70
N THR A 769 12.90 -20.23 0.87
CA THR A 769 13.99 -19.36 1.33
C THR A 769 13.65 -17.88 1.13
N GLU A 770 14.45 -16.99 1.73
CA GLU A 770 14.32 -15.53 1.58
C GLU A 770 15.31 -14.97 0.53
N VAL A 771 15.76 -15.81 -0.41
CA VAL A 771 16.80 -15.40 -1.38
C VAL A 771 16.36 -14.22 -2.25
N ASP A 772 15.06 -14.13 -2.57
CA ASP A 772 14.48 -13.02 -3.34
C ASP A 772 14.57 -11.69 -2.58
N SER A 773 14.44 -11.71 -1.25
CA SER A 773 14.51 -10.52 -0.40
C SER A 773 15.94 -10.14 0.00
N ILE A 774 16.92 -10.99 -0.32
CA ILE A 774 18.35 -10.77 -0.06
C ILE A 774 19.07 -10.50 -1.38
N ASN A 775 19.35 -11.54 -2.17
CA ASN A 775 20.03 -11.42 -3.46
C ASN A 775 19.11 -10.85 -4.53
N GLY A 776 17.82 -11.19 -4.52
CA GLY A 776 16.86 -10.66 -5.51
C GLY A 776 16.67 -9.15 -5.43
N VAL A 777 16.82 -8.55 -4.24
CA VAL A 777 16.82 -7.08 -4.10
C VAL A 777 18.08 -6.47 -4.71
N ILE A 778 19.25 -7.07 -4.49
CA ILE A 778 20.50 -6.63 -5.14
C ILE A 778 20.35 -6.71 -6.66
N VAL A 779 19.76 -7.78 -7.18
CA VAL A 779 19.50 -7.95 -8.62
C VAL A 779 18.56 -6.87 -9.14
N LYS A 780 17.41 -6.69 -8.49
CA LYS A 780 16.40 -5.71 -8.89
C LYS A 780 16.92 -4.28 -8.85
N GLU A 781 17.65 -3.91 -7.81
CA GLU A 781 18.22 -2.57 -7.71
C GLU A 781 19.40 -2.39 -8.68
N GLY A 782 20.23 -3.41 -8.88
CA GLY A 782 21.28 -3.40 -9.89
C GLY A 782 20.73 -3.17 -11.30
N GLU A 783 19.65 -3.86 -11.68
CA GLU A 783 18.96 -3.67 -12.97
C GLU A 783 18.41 -2.23 -13.12
N LYS A 784 17.96 -1.57 -12.04
CA LYS A 784 17.50 -0.17 -12.09
C LYS A 784 18.63 0.83 -12.33
N PHE A 785 19.82 0.56 -11.80
CA PHE A 785 20.98 1.45 -11.90
C PHE A 785 21.98 1.03 -12.99
N ASP A 786 21.61 0.06 -13.85
CA ASP A 786 22.49 -0.53 -14.88
C ASP A 786 23.83 -1.07 -14.32
N ILE A 787 23.77 -1.67 -13.14
CA ILE A 787 24.92 -2.28 -12.47
C ILE A 787 24.93 -3.77 -12.80
N ASN A 788 26.08 -4.26 -13.25
CA ASN A 788 26.26 -5.69 -13.48
C ASN A 788 26.22 -6.46 -12.14
N VAL A 789 25.15 -7.21 -11.94
CA VAL A 789 24.86 -8.01 -10.73
C VAL A 789 24.74 -9.51 -11.05
N SER A 790 25.53 -9.97 -12.03
CA SER A 790 25.45 -11.32 -12.58
C SER A 790 25.70 -12.43 -11.56
N HIS A 791 26.61 -12.25 -10.59
CA HIS A 791 26.91 -13.26 -9.59
C HIS A 791 25.77 -13.38 -8.57
N ASN A 792 25.19 -12.26 -8.13
CA ASN A 792 23.99 -12.25 -7.31
C ASN A 792 22.79 -12.90 -8.02
N LYS A 793 22.60 -12.60 -9.31
CA LYS A 793 21.54 -13.21 -10.13
C LYS A 793 21.73 -14.71 -10.28
N MET A 794 22.94 -15.15 -10.61
CA MET A 794 23.26 -16.57 -10.77
C MET A 794 23.02 -17.34 -9.46
N ILE A 795 23.54 -16.86 -8.33
CA ILE A 795 23.41 -17.59 -7.07
C ILE A 795 21.95 -17.62 -6.57
N MET A 796 21.19 -16.56 -6.82
CA MET A 796 19.75 -16.52 -6.57
C MET A 796 19.02 -17.64 -7.33
N GLU A 797 19.24 -17.76 -8.64
CA GLU A 797 18.64 -18.81 -9.48
C GLU A 797 19.03 -20.22 -9.01
N MET A 798 20.28 -20.42 -8.58
CA MET A 798 20.74 -21.70 -8.03
C MET A 798 19.99 -22.09 -6.76
N VAL A 799 19.75 -21.14 -5.84
CA VAL A 799 18.97 -21.39 -4.62
C VAL A 799 17.50 -21.67 -4.94
N LEU A 800 16.90 -20.90 -5.86
CA LEU A 800 15.51 -21.12 -6.29
C LEU A 800 15.34 -22.50 -6.95
N SER A 801 16.30 -22.91 -7.78
CA SER A 801 16.35 -24.24 -8.38
C SER A 801 16.44 -25.35 -7.33
N ARG A 802 17.30 -25.18 -6.32
CA ARG A 802 17.39 -26.10 -5.17
C ARG A 802 16.08 -26.20 -4.38
N THR A 803 15.41 -25.09 -4.16
CA THR A 803 14.14 -25.05 -3.41
C THR A 803 13.01 -25.77 -4.16
N LYS A 804 13.00 -25.71 -5.50
CA LYS A 804 11.97 -26.33 -6.35
C LYS A 804 12.19 -27.83 -6.62
N THR A 805 13.42 -28.32 -6.49
CA THR A 805 13.77 -29.70 -6.87
C THR A 805 13.44 -30.76 -5.81
N ASN A 806 13.09 -30.37 -4.57
CA ASN A 806 12.75 -31.28 -3.46
C ASN A 806 13.75 -32.44 -3.22
N GLN A 807 14.97 -32.35 -3.76
CA GLN A 807 16.00 -33.36 -3.56
C GLN A 807 16.73 -33.06 -2.26
N PRO A 808 16.76 -33.99 -1.29
CA PRO A 808 17.48 -33.78 -0.04
C PRO A 808 18.98 -33.63 -0.33
N LEU A 809 19.58 -32.56 0.18
CA LEU A 809 21.03 -32.48 0.27
C LEU A 809 21.54 -33.60 1.16
N LYS A 810 22.48 -34.40 0.66
CA LYS A 810 23.39 -35.11 1.54
C LYS A 810 24.40 -34.07 2.05
N LEU A 811 24.39 -33.81 3.35
CA LEU A 811 25.50 -33.09 4.00
C LEU A 811 26.76 -33.91 3.72
N TYR A 812 27.75 -33.31 3.07
CA TYR A 812 29.08 -33.89 2.97
C TYR A 812 29.74 -33.68 4.33
N GLY A 813 29.71 -34.72 5.16
CA GLY A 813 30.37 -34.77 6.47
C GLY A 813 31.85 -35.09 6.34
#